data_AF-A0A6P1N9C0-F1
#
_entry.id   AF-A0A6P1N9C0-F1
#
_cell.length_a   1.000
_cell.length_b   1.000
_cell.length_c   1.000
_cell.angle_alpha   90.00
_cell.angle_beta   90.00
_cell.angle_gamma   90.00
#
_symmetry.space_group_name_H-M   'P 1'
#
loop_
_entity.id
_entity.type
_entity.pdbx_description
1 polymer ?
#
loop_
_entity_poly.entity_id
_entity_poly.type
_entity_poly.pdbx_seq_one_letter_code
_entity_poly.pdbx_strand_id
1 'polypeptide(L)'
;MARDLNSPLSANDQEKTSQITFFRIKTAHDAYLAVRLQDGQLSQHRNPEEDEDFVPLIAIHINELPHQIFLTTDRPDKPQIWVHHYTNRGTVLSVNMKHSGPENAHIAFEDPLTLGKHFTTRPFAENEVSNHVVGDCHHILGWEEFSPEAVDVSPRLLEEAGHIAALFSYNVKASKIVDFIKHYKGTDLQPVLDSLLPFIHWDELHNLSSIFSKDKALLQKLQKVSSPNIWLNKAIPNIIAWHAKRQNDKMQSIALPKKILSPVEECKFAWSGSDGAFAGFFHAIAHLTRRAIKPRRKICILTTQRNEGIYLLEWIAYHRALGIEHFFIYSNNNADKSDLILEELSKKGIITWIKNEVDEKTSPQFKAYGHAFTTLPDILNFEWCFVLDGDEFVTLDPELFPTITDYLNLIERKETDAVAINWRFIASSLNVDGLSDLAQPLTDRNQRIVSSGAIGEGWRLVKSLCRPNKTLHSRPHHPVWYKSASYNFRLSNGEQHEFLQPPPGFPRDPAFADHCFFDKIYISHFYFKSMAEWTWKHARNSGADPTKKMDSSRYNNQWANAFGLQMRDAQYEHNKWVLDRATQTHKELAALRAMPSLRKAENQVRQVVESLLYELRPQIKKENIVDKIDPQWHFILQDLELELRGHIPQHSEE
;
A
#
# COMPACT_ATOMS: atom_id res chain seq x y z
N MET A 1 0.86 10.91 47.81
CA MET A 1 2.06 11.78 47.69
C MET A 1 2.81 11.34 46.45
N ALA A 2 2.91 12.20 45.45
CA ALA A 2 3.59 11.92 44.19
C ALA A 2 5.11 11.93 44.42
N ARG A 3 5.81 10.89 43.94
CA ARG A 3 7.27 10.88 43.89
C ARG A 3 7.73 11.89 42.83
N ASP A 4 8.69 12.73 43.20
CA ASP A 4 9.32 13.71 42.32
C ASP A 4 10.29 13.00 41.37
N LEU A 5 10.08 13.14 40.06
CA LEU A 5 10.85 12.49 38.98
C LEU A 5 12.24 13.12 38.74
N ASN A 6 12.79 13.85 39.73
CA ASN A 6 13.78 14.91 39.50
C ASN A 6 15.12 14.81 40.25
N SER A 7 15.42 13.77 41.03
CA SER A 7 16.77 13.63 41.63
C SER A 7 17.77 12.99 40.65
N PRO A 8 19.06 13.39 40.62
CA PRO A 8 20.11 12.55 40.06
C PRO A 8 20.01 11.15 40.69
N LEU A 9 20.24 10.09 39.90
CA LEU A 9 20.08 8.68 40.30
C LEU A 9 20.50 8.51 41.77
N SER A 10 19.52 8.30 42.64
CA SER A 10 19.81 8.03 44.03
C SER A 10 20.46 6.65 44.14
N ALA A 11 21.14 6.34 45.26
CA ALA A 11 21.64 4.98 45.51
C ALA A 11 20.53 3.90 45.38
N ASN A 12 19.26 4.30 45.52
CA ASN A 12 18.06 3.47 45.38
C ASN A 12 17.67 3.22 43.90
N ASP A 13 18.06 4.10 42.97
CA ASP A 13 17.88 3.88 41.52
C ASP A 13 19.03 3.04 40.93
N GLN A 14 20.22 3.07 41.54
CA GLN A 14 21.28 2.10 41.28
C GLN A 14 20.88 0.68 41.72
N GLU A 15 20.12 0.56 42.82
CA GLU A 15 19.47 -0.70 43.21
C GLU A 15 18.40 -1.14 42.19
N LYS A 16 17.63 -0.22 41.58
CA LYS A 16 16.67 -0.59 40.51
C LYS A 16 17.33 -0.99 39.20
N THR A 17 18.48 -0.43 38.83
CA THR A 17 19.26 -0.93 37.68
C THR A 17 19.81 -2.34 37.89
N SER A 18 19.91 -2.82 39.14
CA SER A 18 20.24 -4.24 39.42
C SER A 18 19.10 -5.21 39.10
N GLN A 19 17.94 -4.69 38.67
CA GLN A 19 16.74 -5.46 38.30
C GLN A 19 16.53 -5.56 36.77
N ILE A 20 17.45 -5.02 35.97
CA ILE A 20 17.41 -5.11 34.51
C ILE A 20 18.59 -5.97 34.05
N THR A 21 18.30 -7.00 33.27
CA THR A 21 19.32 -7.85 32.64
C THR A 21 19.28 -7.72 31.14
N PHE A 22 20.46 -7.80 30.52
CA PHE A 22 20.62 -7.68 29.07
C PHE A 22 21.18 -8.98 28.53
N PHE A 23 20.62 -9.43 27.41
CA PHE A 23 21.03 -10.68 26.78
C PHE A 23 21.30 -10.50 25.30
N ARG A 24 22.34 -11.17 24.81
CA ARG A 24 22.38 -11.65 23.42
C ARG A 24 21.53 -12.91 23.33
N ILE A 25 20.92 -13.12 22.18
CA ILE A 25 20.00 -14.24 21.98
C ILE A 25 20.64 -15.25 21.03
N LYS A 26 21.13 -16.36 21.58
CA LYS A 26 21.61 -17.49 20.80
C LYS A 26 20.44 -18.35 20.32
N THR A 27 20.54 -18.82 19.10
CA THR A 27 19.53 -19.67 18.43
C THR A 27 19.95 -21.14 18.48
N ALA A 28 19.02 -22.04 18.19
CA ALA A 28 19.30 -23.47 18.08
C ALA A 28 20.24 -23.87 16.93
N HIS A 29 20.64 -22.92 16.06
CA HIS A 29 21.45 -23.16 14.86
C HIS A 29 22.90 -22.67 15.00
N ASP A 30 23.40 -22.53 16.24
CA ASP A 30 24.73 -21.96 16.55
C ASP A 30 24.96 -20.59 15.91
N ALA A 31 23.94 -19.74 16.03
CA ALA A 31 23.91 -18.37 15.52
C ALA A 31 23.24 -17.44 16.53
N TYR A 32 23.33 -16.14 16.33
CA TYR A 32 22.72 -15.12 17.19
C TYR A 32 21.64 -14.34 16.45
N LEU A 33 20.63 -13.85 17.17
CA LEU A 33 19.70 -12.90 16.59
C LEU A 33 20.37 -11.56 16.30
N ALA A 34 20.07 -11.01 15.13
CA ALA A 34 20.62 -9.77 14.62
C ALA A 34 19.60 -9.06 13.71
N VAL A 35 19.76 -7.76 13.54
CA VAL A 35 18.92 -6.93 12.69
C VAL A 35 19.69 -6.55 11.44
N ARG A 36 19.14 -6.84 10.26
CA ARG A 36 19.71 -6.40 8.99
C ARG A 36 19.51 -4.90 8.83
N LEU A 37 20.60 -4.15 8.60
CA LEU A 37 20.55 -2.69 8.51
C LEU A 37 19.82 -2.17 7.26
N GLN A 38 19.87 -2.92 6.17
CA GLN A 38 19.25 -2.52 4.90
C GLN A 38 17.75 -2.23 5.03
N ASP A 39 17.02 -3.07 5.78
CA ASP A 39 15.56 -3.03 5.83
C ASP A 39 14.96 -3.31 7.21
N GLY A 40 15.78 -3.59 8.22
CA GLY A 40 15.33 -3.82 9.58
C GLY A 40 14.81 -5.22 9.88
N GLN A 41 14.97 -6.17 8.97
CA GLN A 41 14.47 -7.53 9.18
C GLN A 41 15.24 -8.20 10.33
N LEU A 42 14.51 -8.77 11.29
CA LEU A 42 15.10 -9.62 12.30
C LEU A 42 15.50 -10.97 11.66
N SER A 43 16.75 -11.34 11.88
CA SER A 43 17.36 -12.55 11.36
C SER A 43 18.18 -13.24 12.44
N GLN A 44 18.48 -14.51 12.24
CA GLN A 44 19.64 -15.12 12.87
C GLN A 44 20.86 -14.97 11.97
N HIS A 45 22.03 -14.85 12.57
CA HIS A 45 23.29 -14.64 11.89
C HIS A 45 24.42 -15.34 12.65
N ARG A 46 25.34 -16.00 11.94
CA ARG A 46 26.44 -16.74 12.60
C ARG A 46 27.35 -15.81 13.41
N ASN A 47 27.86 -14.75 12.77
CA ASN A 47 28.79 -13.79 13.37
C ASN A 47 28.37 -12.32 13.10
N PRO A 48 27.26 -11.83 13.67
CA PRO A 48 26.74 -10.49 13.33
C PRO A 48 27.63 -9.32 13.77
N GLU A 49 28.65 -9.56 14.60
CA GLU A 49 29.63 -8.54 14.99
C GLU A 49 30.70 -8.30 13.94
N GLU A 50 30.91 -9.25 13.04
CA GLU A 50 31.91 -9.19 11.96
C GLU A 50 31.30 -8.79 10.61
N ASP A 51 29.98 -8.59 10.57
CA ASP A 51 29.22 -8.26 9.36
C ASP A 51 28.67 -6.84 9.46
N GLU A 52 29.15 -5.94 8.59
CA GLU A 52 28.74 -4.53 8.57
C GLU A 52 27.28 -4.32 8.16
N ASP A 53 26.63 -5.32 7.53
CA ASP A 53 25.22 -5.24 7.12
C ASP A 53 24.26 -5.62 8.25
N PHE A 54 24.77 -6.08 9.40
CA PHE A 54 23.99 -6.52 10.54
C PHE A 54 24.37 -5.80 11.83
N VAL A 55 23.43 -5.79 12.79
CA VAL A 55 23.67 -5.34 14.16
C VAL A 55 23.17 -6.40 15.11
N PRO A 56 23.97 -6.83 16.11
CA PRO A 56 23.52 -7.76 17.14
C PRO A 56 22.24 -7.27 17.83
N LEU A 57 21.29 -8.19 17.99
CA LEU A 57 20.09 -7.94 18.79
C LEU A 57 20.44 -8.04 20.27
N ILE A 58 19.93 -7.09 21.04
CA ILE A 58 19.97 -7.08 22.50
C ILE A 58 18.55 -7.21 23.02
N ALA A 59 18.35 -8.15 23.94
CA ALA A 59 17.11 -8.32 24.66
C ALA A 59 17.24 -7.69 26.06
N ILE A 60 16.29 -6.82 26.40
CA ILE A 60 16.17 -6.20 27.71
C ILE A 60 15.11 -6.98 28.49
N HIS A 61 15.49 -7.53 29.63
CA HIS A 61 14.58 -8.15 30.58
C HIS A 61 14.52 -7.32 31.85
N ILE A 62 13.29 -6.99 32.27
CA ILE A 62 13.01 -6.14 33.44
C ILE A 62 12.33 -7.06 34.45
N ASN A 63 12.92 -7.26 35.63
CA ASN A 63 12.46 -8.27 36.58
C ASN A 63 11.02 -8.05 37.07
N GLU A 64 10.54 -6.80 37.11
CA GLU A 64 9.15 -6.48 37.46
C GLU A 64 8.13 -6.82 36.35
N LEU A 65 8.62 -7.12 35.15
CA LEU A 65 7.85 -7.58 34.00
C LEU A 65 8.32 -8.99 33.58
N PRO A 66 8.22 -10.01 34.46
CA PRO A 66 8.89 -11.30 34.29
C PRO A 66 8.39 -12.14 33.10
N HIS A 67 7.34 -11.69 32.42
CA HIS A 67 6.77 -12.35 31.24
C HIS A 67 6.96 -11.53 29.96
N GLN A 68 7.69 -10.41 30.03
CA GLN A 68 7.94 -9.53 28.90
C GLN A 68 9.44 -9.37 28.66
N ILE A 69 9.79 -9.26 27.39
CA ILE A 69 11.16 -8.97 26.98
C ILE A 69 11.14 -8.00 25.80
N PHE A 70 12.09 -7.08 25.78
CA PHE A 70 12.14 -5.98 24.81
C PHE A 70 13.36 -6.15 23.92
N LEU A 71 13.13 -6.36 22.63
CA LEU A 71 14.16 -6.64 21.64
C LEU A 71 14.55 -5.34 20.92
N THR A 72 15.84 -5.01 20.94
CA THR A 72 16.38 -3.76 20.40
C THR A 72 17.84 -3.95 19.93
N THR A 73 18.47 -2.89 19.42
CA THR A 73 19.92 -2.83 19.20
C THR A 73 20.58 -1.81 20.14
N ASP A 74 21.88 -1.94 20.37
CA ASP A 74 22.68 -1.00 21.17
C ASP A 74 23.49 -0.04 20.30
N ARG A 75 22.80 0.77 19.50
CA ARG A 75 23.40 1.85 18.71
C ARG A 75 22.59 3.15 18.80
N PRO A 76 23.20 4.33 18.55
CA PRO A 76 22.46 5.59 18.58
C PRO A 76 21.36 5.66 17.52
N ASP A 77 21.64 5.17 16.32
CA ASP A 77 20.78 5.15 15.14
C ASP A 77 20.09 3.79 15.00
N LYS A 78 19.12 3.51 15.90
CA LYS A 78 18.43 2.22 15.91
C LYS A 78 17.67 1.99 14.60
N PRO A 79 17.89 0.87 13.90
CA PRO A 79 17.03 0.47 12.81
C PRO A 79 15.62 0.19 13.34
N GLN A 80 14.62 0.37 12.49
CA GLN A 80 13.31 -0.23 12.75
C GLN A 80 13.47 -1.75 12.65
N ILE A 81 12.94 -2.48 13.62
CA ILE A 81 12.97 -3.94 13.66
C ILE A 81 11.60 -4.45 13.21
N TRP A 82 11.58 -5.52 12.42
CA TRP A 82 10.34 -6.20 12.06
C TRP A 82 10.54 -7.71 11.88
N VAL A 83 9.47 -8.47 12.08
CA VAL A 83 9.40 -9.92 11.97
C VAL A 83 8.19 -10.27 11.10
N HIS A 84 8.33 -11.22 10.18
CA HIS A 84 7.17 -11.70 9.41
C HIS A 84 6.08 -12.23 10.35
N HIS A 85 4.82 -11.90 10.08
CA HIS A 85 3.67 -12.33 10.88
C HIS A 85 3.58 -11.79 12.32
N TYR A 86 4.45 -10.86 12.71
CA TYR A 86 4.33 -10.11 13.96
C TYR A 86 3.46 -8.85 13.78
N THR A 87 2.77 -8.42 14.84
CA THR A 87 1.74 -7.36 14.78
C THR A 87 2.27 -5.94 14.76
N ASN A 88 3.53 -5.70 15.13
CA ASN A 88 4.10 -4.36 15.25
C ASN A 88 5.53 -4.26 14.68
N ARG A 89 5.99 -3.04 14.41
CA ARG A 89 7.39 -2.73 14.07
C ARG A 89 7.82 -1.54 14.91
N GLY A 90 9.11 -1.38 15.17
CA GLY A 90 9.61 -0.27 15.97
C GLY A 90 11.11 -0.36 16.20
N THR A 91 11.71 0.63 16.83
CA THR A 91 13.11 0.52 17.29
C THR A 91 13.26 -0.44 18.48
N VAL A 92 12.14 -0.75 19.15
CA VAL A 92 11.99 -1.79 20.17
C VAL A 92 10.80 -2.66 19.80
N LEU A 93 10.97 -3.98 19.82
CA LEU A 93 9.86 -4.94 19.75
C LEU A 93 9.63 -5.55 21.12
N SER A 94 8.43 -5.38 21.67
CA SER A 94 8.07 -6.01 22.93
C SER A 94 7.36 -7.33 22.69
N VAL A 95 7.86 -8.42 23.27
CA VAL A 95 7.31 -9.76 23.08
C VAL A 95 7.06 -10.44 24.42
N ASN A 96 6.07 -11.32 24.45
CA ASN A 96 5.85 -12.19 25.59
C ASN A 96 7.00 -13.21 25.65
N MET A 97 7.58 -13.39 26.83
CA MET A 97 8.60 -14.40 27.10
C MET A 97 7.95 -15.65 27.69
N LYS A 98 8.22 -16.82 27.07
CA LYS A 98 7.84 -18.14 27.61
C LYS A 98 9.10 -18.92 27.93
N HIS A 99 9.16 -19.55 29.10
CA HIS A 99 10.22 -20.49 29.40
C HIS A 99 9.95 -21.84 28.73
N SER A 100 11.01 -22.49 28.25
CA SER A 100 10.95 -23.80 27.61
C SER A 100 12.23 -24.61 27.83
N GLY A 101 12.26 -25.83 27.29
CA GLY A 101 13.38 -26.76 27.45
C GLY A 101 13.51 -27.37 28.84
N PRO A 102 14.49 -28.27 29.04
CA PRO A 102 14.81 -28.85 30.34
C PRO A 102 15.12 -27.76 31.35
N GLU A 103 14.54 -27.85 32.55
CA GLU A 103 14.76 -26.91 33.65
C GLU A 103 14.50 -25.43 33.31
N ASN A 104 13.68 -25.14 32.29
CA ASN A 104 13.39 -23.78 31.81
C ASN A 104 14.64 -23.01 31.33
N ALA A 105 15.65 -23.73 30.82
CA ALA A 105 16.91 -23.17 30.35
C ALA A 105 16.79 -22.32 29.06
N HIS A 106 15.70 -22.46 28.32
CA HIS A 106 15.44 -21.72 27.08
C HIS A 106 14.26 -20.76 27.24
N ILE A 107 14.21 -19.79 26.33
CA ILE A 107 13.08 -18.87 26.18
C ILE A 107 12.52 -18.93 24.76
N ALA A 108 11.23 -18.68 24.62
CA ALA A 108 10.55 -18.47 23.34
C ALA A 108 9.89 -17.08 23.34
N PHE A 109 9.84 -16.47 22.17
CA PHE A 109 9.20 -15.18 21.95
C PHE A 109 7.82 -15.36 21.32
N GLU A 110 6.79 -14.78 21.94
CA GLU A 110 5.41 -14.83 21.49
C GLU A 110 4.88 -13.43 21.20
N ASP A 111 4.08 -13.28 20.13
CA ASP A 111 3.39 -12.02 19.84
C ASP A 111 2.35 -11.69 20.94
N PRO A 112 2.45 -10.51 21.61
CA PRO A 112 1.51 -10.16 22.67
C PRO A 112 0.05 -10.00 22.22
N LEU A 113 -0.19 -9.72 20.93
CA LEU A 113 -1.52 -9.48 20.36
C LEU A 113 -2.09 -10.69 19.62
N THR A 114 -1.25 -11.65 19.22
CA THR A 114 -1.68 -12.91 18.59
C THR A 114 -1.11 -14.11 19.34
N LEU A 115 -1.73 -14.44 20.47
CA LEU A 115 -1.30 -15.53 21.35
C LEU A 115 -1.21 -16.88 20.61
N GLY A 116 -0.23 -17.69 20.99
CA GLY A 116 0.10 -18.97 20.36
C GLY A 116 0.85 -18.84 19.04
N LYS A 117 1.43 -17.67 18.75
CA LYS A 117 2.33 -17.42 17.62
C LYS A 117 3.73 -17.08 18.12
N HIS A 118 4.67 -17.98 17.87
CA HIS A 118 6.05 -17.91 18.34
C HIS A 118 7.03 -17.59 17.22
N PHE A 119 8.15 -16.98 17.59
CA PHE A 119 9.26 -16.71 16.68
C PHE A 119 10.02 -18.01 16.42
N THR A 120 10.28 -18.31 15.15
CA THR A 120 11.07 -19.46 14.70
C THR A 120 12.26 -19.01 13.88
N THR A 121 13.33 -19.77 13.99
CA THR A 121 14.53 -19.71 13.14
C THR A 121 14.59 -20.91 12.19
N ARG A 122 15.48 -20.89 11.20
CA ARG A 122 15.61 -21.95 10.18
C ARG A 122 17.05 -22.46 10.03
N PRO A 123 17.30 -23.72 9.70
CA PRO A 123 18.67 -24.17 9.44
C PRO A 123 19.27 -23.41 8.25
N PHE A 124 20.59 -23.20 8.27
CA PHE A 124 21.32 -22.57 7.18
C PHE A 124 21.51 -23.53 6.01
N ALA A 125 21.29 -23.04 4.78
CA ALA A 125 21.77 -23.74 3.59
C ALA A 125 23.29 -23.67 3.48
N GLU A 126 23.87 -24.48 2.58
CA GLU A 126 25.31 -24.45 2.31
C GLU A 126 25.72 -23.05 1.82
N ASN A 127 26.67 -22.43 2.52
CA ASN A 127 27.16 -21.06 2.33
C ASN A 127 26.26 -19.91 2.81
N GLU A 128 25.12 -20.17 3.44
CA GLU A 128 24.33 -19.11 4.09
C GLU A 128 24.88 -18.74 5.47
N VAL A 129 25.01 -17.44 5.72
CA VAL A 129 25.45 -16.88 7.01
C VAL A 129 24.31 -16.27 7.83
N SER A 130 23.15 -16.03 7.18
CA SER A 130 21.97 -15.43 7.81
C SER A 130 20.65 -16.04 7.32
N ASN A 131 19.64 -16.07 8.17
CA ASN A 131 18.28 -16.50 7.83
C ASN A 131 17.24 -15.67 8.60
N HIS A 132 16.12 -15.33 7.95
CA HIS A 132 15.10 -14.47 8.56
C HIS A 132 14.31 -15.18 9.67
N VAL A 133 13.90 -14.42 10.69
CA VAL A 133 12.98 -14.89 11.74
C VAL A 133 11.53 -14.74 11.25
N VAL A 134 10.70 -15.73 11.57
CA VAL A 134 9.27 -15.74 11.26
C VAL A 134 8.46 -15.90 12.55
N GLY A 135 7.38 -15.13 12.72
CA GLY A 135 6.55 -15.13 13.92
C GLY A 135 5.21 -15.84 13.74
N ASP A 136 5.17 -16.98 13.03
CA ASP A 136 3.92 -17.70 12.73
C ASP A 136 3.85 -19.12 13.30
N CYS A 137 4.85 -19.57 14.08
CA CYS A 137 4.90 -20.93 14.60
C CYS A 137 3.93 -21.15 15.77
N HIS A 138 3.32 -22.34 15.86
CA HIS A 138 2.32 -22.70 16.87
C HIS A 138 2.86 -23.61 17.99
N HIS A 139 4.15 -23.94 17.95
CA HIS A 139 4.80 -24.84 18.88
C HIS A 139 6.11 -24.23 19.36
N ILE A 140 6.63 -24.73 20.47
CA ILE A 140 7.95 -24.38 20.98
C ILE A 140 8.77 -25.68 21.00
N LEU A 141 9.54 -25.95 19.94
CA LEU A 141 10.30 -27.20 19.78
C LEU A 141 11.64 -26.94 19.08
N GLY A 142 12.72 -26.75 19.84
CA GLY A 142 14.06 -26.55 19.29
C GLY A 142 14.22 -25.22 18.56
N TRP A 143 13.68 -25.04 17.35
CA TRP A 143 13.94 -23.89 16.48
C TRP A 143 13.29 -22.57 16.96
N GLU A 144 12.29 -22.67 17.83
CA GLU A 144 11.66 -21.56 18.55
C GLU A 144 12.25 -21.34 19.94
N GLU A 145 13.22 -22.17 20.34
CA GLU A 145 13.91 -22.07 21.62
C GLU A 145 15.20 -21.26 21.46
N PHE A 146 15.32 -20.24 22.29
CA PHE A 146 16.44 -19.33 22.31
C PHE A 146 17.18 -19.42 23.64
N SER A 147 18.50 -19.33 23.59
CA SER A 147 19.36 -19.33 24.78
C SER A 147 19.84 -17.91 25.07
N PRO A 148 19.37 -17.29 26.16
CA PRO A 148 19.83 -15.95 26.54
C PRO A 148 21.25 -16.00 27.12
N GLU A 149 22.13 -15.15 26.62
CA GLU A 149 23.51 -15.01 27.10
C GLU A 149 23.75 -13.59 27.61
N ALA A 150 24.14 -13.45 28.88
CA ALA A 150 24.31 -12.14 29.50
C ALA A 150 25.37 -11.30 28.76
N VAL A 151 25.11 -10.02 28.60
CA VAL A 151 25.98 -9.10 27.86
C VAL A 151 26.04 -7.72 28.52
N ASP A 152 27.21 -7.09 28.48
CA ASP A 152 27.35 -5.69 28.85
C ASP A 152 26.81 -4.77 27.75
N VAL A 153 26.22 -3.65 28.15
CA VAL A 153 25.60 -2.69 27.23
C VAL A 153 26.09 -1.27 27.49
N SER A 154 25.88 -0.39 26.52
CA SER A 154 26.24 1.02 26.63
C SER A 154 25.40 1.71 27.72
N PRO A 155 25.93 2.79 28.35
CA PRO A 155 25.18 3.59 29.31
C PRO A 155 23.88 4.16 28.73
N ARG A 156 23.83 4.41 27.42
CA ARG A 156 22.63 4.88 26.72
C ARG A 156 21.53 3.83 26.73
N LEU A 157 21.85 2.56 26.41
CA LEU A 157 20.84 1.51 26.40
C LEU A 157 20.37 1.19 27.83
N LEU A 158 21.26 1.29 28.82
CA LEU A 158 20.90 1.15 30.22
C LEU A 158 19.90 2.25 30.66
N GLU A 159 20.13 3.51 30.28
CA GLU A 159 19.22 4.62 30.53
C GLU A 159 17.85 4.40 29.85
N GLU A 160 17.85 3.99 28.58
CA GLU A 160 16.64 3.66 27.81
C GLU A 160 15.83 2.53 28.48
N ALA A 161 16.49 1.46 28.91
CA ALA A 161 15.85 0.36 29.62
C ALA A 161 15.22 0.83 30.94
N GLY A 162 15.90 1.72 31.68
CA GLY A 162 15.35 2.37 32.87
C GLY A 162 14.10 3.20 32.57
N HIS A 163 14.07 3.91 31.43
CA HIS A 163 12.89 4.63 30.99
C HIS A 163 11.72 3.71 30.59
N ILE A 164 12.00 2.57 29.94
CA ILE A 164 11.00 1.54 29.66
C ILE A 164 10.43 1.01 30.98
N ALA A 165 11.27 0.58 31.93
CA ALA A 165 10.84 0.11 33.25
C ALA A 165 9.96 1.14 33.97
N ALA A 166 10.40 2.40 33.98
CA ALA A 166 9.65 3.49 34.59
C ALA A 166 8.28 3.69 33.93
N LEU A 167 8.19 3.63 32.61
CA LEU A 167 6.93 3.84 31.89
C LEU A 167 5.92 2.72 32.16
N PHE A 168 6.37 1.47 32.22
CA PHE A 168 5.53 0.31 32.55
C PHE A 168 5.14 0.21 34.02
N SER A 169 5.89 0.86 34.93
CA SER A 169 5.48 0.96 36.35
C SER A 169 4.19 1.78 36.54
N TYR A 170 3.78 2.55 35.53
CA TYR A 170 2.49 3.21 35.49
C TYR A 170 1.45 2.33 34.82
N ASN A 171 0.19 2.39 35.28
CA ASN A 171 -0.93 1.88 34.49
C ASN A 171 -0.91 2.56 33.11
N VAL A 172 -0.84 1.78 32.03
CA VAL A 172 -0.66 2.26 30.63
C VAL A 172 -1.90 3.04 30.19
N LYS A 173 -1.97 4.28 30.65
CA LYS A 173 -3.08 5.23 30.49
C LYS A 173 -2.58 6.46 29.77
N ALA A 174 -3.42 7.01 28.88
CA ALA A 174 -3.07 8.18 28.07
C ALA A 174 -2.58 9.35 28.94
N SER A 175 -3.23 9.63 30.06
CA SER A 175 -2.83 10.70 30.98
C SER A 175 -1.44 10.49 31.57
N LYS A 176 -1.11 9.25 31.97
CA LYS A 176 0.20 8.91 32.54
C LYS A 176 1.32 8.97 31.52
N ILE A 177 1.04 8.52 30.30
CA ILE A 177 1.99 8.63 29.18
C ILE A 177 2.24 10.09 28.83
N VAL A 178 1.20 10.93 28.81
CA VAL A 178 1.36 12.38 28.60
C VAL A 178 2.19 13.03 29.71
N ASP A 179 1.90 12.70 30.97
CA ASP A 179 2.68 13.18 32.11
C ASP A 179 4.15 12.75 32.00
N PHE A 180 4.41 11.51 31.59
CA PHE A 180 5.76 11.00 31.34
C PHE A 180 6.46 11.80 30.24
N ILE A 181 5.83 12.01 29.07
CA ILE A 181 6.39 12.78 27.95
C ILE A 181 6.76 14.21 28.38
N LYS A 182 5.88 14.88 29.16
CA LYS A 182 6.10 16.26 29.62
C LYS A 182 7.36 16.38 30.47
N HIS A 183 7.62 15.38 31.31
CA HIS A 183 8.76 15.36 32.24
C HIS A 183 9.98 14.60 31.70
N TYR A 184 9.90 14.02 30.50
CA TYR A 184 11.00 13.26 29.92
C TYR A 184 12.25 14.12 29.71
N LYS A 185 13.40 13.65 30.23
CA LYS A 185 14.71 14.32 30.14
C LYS A 185 15.75 13.54 29.33
N GLY A 186 15.42 12.32 28.88
CA GLY A 186 16.31 11.52 28.03
C GLY A 186 16.49 12.13 26.63
N THR A 187 17.39 11.54 25.86
CA THR A 187 17.82 12.03 24.55
C THR A 187 16.92 11.58 23.40
N ASP A 188 16.39 10.35 23.48
CA ASP A 188 15.44 9.80 22.51
C ASP A 188 14.33 9.03 23.21
N LEU A 189 13.08 9.44 22.98
CA LEU A 189 11.87 8.88 23.57
C LEU A 189 11.20 7.85 22.65
N GLN A 190 11.60 7.79 21.37
CA GLN A 190 10.96 6.87 20.42
C GLN A 190 11.07 5.40 20.85
N PRO A 191 12.23 4.86 21.26
CA PRO A 191 12.34 3.45 21.68
C PRO A 191 11.41 3.11 22.85
N VAL A 192 11.32 4.03 23.80
CA VAL A 192 10.46 3.89 24.98
C VAL A 192 8.97 3.88 24.58
N LEU A 193 8.54 4.70 23.63
CA LEU A 193 7.16 4.72 23.14
C LEU A 193 6.83 3.52 22.24
N ASP A 194 7.78 3.08 21.40
CA ASP A 194 7.62 1.87 20.57
C ASP A 194 7.44 0.64 21.46
N SER A 195 8.12 0.57 22.62
CA SER A 195 7.98 -0.54 23.57
C SER A 195 6.55 -0.69 24.13
N LEU A 196 5.71 0.35 24.09
CA LEU A 196 4.33 0.29 24.60
C LEU A 196 3.33 -0.26 23.61
N LEU A 197 3.64 -0.25 22.31
CA LEU A 197 2.66 -0.45 21.24
C LEU A 197 1.78 -1.72 21.42
N PRO A 198 2.33 -2.89 21.78
CA PRO A 198 1.52 -4.10 21.96
C PRO A 198 0.64 -4.07 23.23
N PHE A 199 0.93 -3.22 24.21
CA PHE A 199 0.30 -3.24 25.53
C PHE A 199 -0.64 -2.07 25.79
N ILE A 200 -0.58 -1.03 24.96
CA ILE A 200 -1.49 0.08 25.06
C ILE A 200 -2.85 -0.28 24.46
N HIS A 201 -3.91 -0.12 25.25
CA HIS A 201 -5.26 -0.38 24.79
C HIS A 201 -5.65 0.58 23.65
N TRP A 202 -6.43 0.10 22.68
CA TRP A 202 -6.84 0.88 21.51
C TRP A 202 -7.48 2.22 21.86
N ASP A 203 -8.34 2.25 22.89
CA ASP A 203 -8.98 3.48 23.37
C ASP A 203 -7.98 4.47 23.97
N GLU A 204 -6.93 3.99 24.65
CA GLU A 204 -5.88 4.84 25.22
C GLU A 204 -5.00 5.43 24.12
N LEU A 205 -4.67 4.65 23.08
CA LEU A 205 -4.02 5.17 21.89
C LEU A 205 -4.87 6.24 21.18
N HIS A 206 -6.19 6.03 21.08
CA HIS A 206 -7.10 7.02 20.51
C HIS A 206 -7.14 8.31 21.34
N ASN A 207 -7.17 8.18 22.67
CA ASN A 207 -7.08 9.31 23.59
C ASN A 207 -5.77 10.08 23.42
N LEU A 208 -4.62 9.38 23.29
CA LEU A 208 -3.33 10.00 23.01
C LEU A 208 -3.33 10.77 21.70
N SER A 209 -3.83 10.18 20.61
CA SER A 209 -3.95 10.86 19.32
C SER A 209 -4.80 12.13 19.41
N SER A 210 -5.93 12.09 20.12
CA SER A 210 -6.79 13.26 20.39
C SER A 210 -6.05 14.35 21.18
N ILE A 211 -5.26 13.98 22.18
CA ILE A 211 -4.46 14.92 22.98
C ILE A 211 -3.35 15.55 22.12
N PHE A 212 -2.55 14.75 21.42
CA PHE A 212 -1.46 15.25 20.56
C PHE A 212 -1.96 16.17 19.44
N SER A 213 -3.17 15.92 18.94
CA SER A 213 -3.80 16.76 17.92
C SER A 213 -4.20 18.16 18.41
N LYS A 214 -4.32 18.35 19.74
CA LYS A 214 -4.79 19.59 20.37
C LYS A 214 -3.69 20.31 21.16
N ASP A 215 -2.76 19.57 21.74
CA ASP A 215 -1.66 20.11 22.55
C ASP A 215 -0.40 20.30 21.70
N LYS A 216 -0.28 21.49 21.09
CA LYS A 216 0.86 21.87 20.26
C LYS A 216 2.19 21.83 21.03
N ALA A 217 2.19 22.20 22.32
CA ALA A 217 3.40 22.23 23.14
C ALA A 217 3.91 20.81 23.40
N LEU A 218 3.00 19.86 23.64
CA LEU A 218 3.33 18.45 23.78
C LEU A 218 3.89 17.84 22.49
N LEU A 219 3.31 18.16 21.33
CA LEU A 219 3.84 17.71 20.04
C LEU A 219 5.24 18.26 19.77
N GLN A 220 5.49 19.54 20.09
CA GLN A 220 6.81 20.17 19.99
C GLN A 220 7.81 19.52 20.97
N LYS A 221 7.37 19.17 22.18
CA LYS A 221 8.19 18.43 23.14
C LYS A 221 8.61 17.08 22.55
N LEU A 222 7.67 16.30 22.01
CA LEU A 222 7.96 15.03 21.33
C LEU A 222 8.98 15.20 20.21
N GLN A 223 8.78 16.18 19.32
CA GLN A 223 9.71 16.47 18.22
C GLN A 223 11.13 16.84 18.70
N LYS A 224 11.27 17.39 19.90
CA LYS A 224 12.56 17.74 20.50
C LYS A 224 13.25 16.55 21.17
N VAL A 225 12.48 15.62 21.73
CA VAL A 225 13.00 14.49 22.53
C VAL A 225 12.84 13.15 21.82
N SER A 226 12.61 13.13 20.52
CA SER A 226 12.52 11.90 19.74
C SER A 226 13.32 12.04 18.46
N SER A 227 13.89 10.93 18.01
CA SER A 227 14.54 10.85 16.71
C SER A 227 13.60 11.34 15.60
N PRO A 228 14.06 12.24 14.69
CA PRO A 228 13.22 12.75 13.61
C PRO A 228 12.70 11.61 12.74
N ASN A 229 11.38 11.55 12.58
CA ASN A 229 10.75 10.55 11.73
C ASN A 229 9.57 11.16 10.97
N ILE A 230 9.21 10.54 9.85
CA ILE A 230 8.22 11.11 8.93
C ILE A 230 6.82 11.24 9.56
N TRP A 231 6.49 10.39 10.52
CA TRP A 231 5.18 10.38 11.16
C TRP A 231 5.03 11.59 12.10
N LEU A 232 6.01 11.78 12.99
CA LEU A 232 6.03 12.83 13.99
C LEU A 232 6.30 14.22 13.39
N ASN A 233 7.20 14.30 12.40
CA ASN A 233 7.69 15.56 11.87
C ASN A 233 6.92 16.03 10.62
N LYS A 234 6.23 15.13 9.90
CA LYS A 234 5.49 15.46 8.68
C LYS A 234 4.01 15.04 8.73
N ALA A 235 3.71 13.75 8.88
CA ALA A 235 2.35 13.23 8.73
C ALA A 235 1.36 13.83 9.75
N ILE A 236 1.66 13.71 11.06
CA ILE A 236 0.80 14.22 12.14
C ILE A 236 0.61 15.75 12.02
N PRO A 237 1.67 16.58 11.93
CA PRO A 237 1.52 18.02 11.74
C PRO A 237 0.69 18.40 10.51
N ASN A 238 0.88 17.71 9.38
CA ASN A 238 0.14 17.98 8.14
C ASN A 238 -1.36 17.71 8.30
N ILE A 239 -1.74 16.60 8.95
CA ILE A 239 -3.16 16.28 9.20
C ILE A 239 -3.79 17.33 10.12
N ILE A 240 -3.10 17.71 11.20
CA ILE A 240 -3.58 18.73 12.15
C ILE A 240 -3.77 20.07 11.44
N ALA A 241 -2.77 20.54 10.70
CA ALA A 241 -2.82 21.81 9.98
C ALA A 241 -3.92 21.83 8.91
N TRP A 242 -4.03 20.75 8.13
CA TRP A 242 -5.08 20.57 7.14
C TRP A 242 -6.48 20.59 7.79
N HIS A 243 -6.66 19.87 8.90
CA HIS A 243 -7.93 19.81 9.60
C HIS A 243 -8.32 21.16 10.23
N ALA A 244 -7.36 21.89 10.80
CA ALA A 244 -7.62 23.24 11.31
C ALA A 244 -8.07 24.20 10.21
N LYS A 245 -7.40 24.17 9.04
CA LYS A 245 -7.82 24.94 7.86
C LYS A 245 -9.25 24.56 7.42
N ARG A 246 -9.56 23.26 7.42
CA ARG A 246 -10.88 22.71 7.10
C ARG A 246 -12.00 23.20 8.01
N GLN A 247 -11.72 23.37 9.30
CA GLN A 247 -12.72 23.83 10.27
C GLN A 247 -13.02 25.32 10.14
N ASN A 248 -12.04 26.13 9.73
CA ASN A 248 -12.23 27.57 9.52
C ASN A 248 -12.95 27.90 8.21
N ASP A 249 -12.96 26.98 7.25
CA ASP A 249 -13.63 27.16 5.97
C ASP A 249 -15.15 26.95 6.09
N LYS A 250 -15.90 28.06 6.11
CA LYS A 250 -17.37 28.09 6.17
C LYS A 250 -18.04 27.56 4.89
N MET A 251 -17.33 27.49 3.77
CA MET A 251 -17.88 27.19 2.44
C MET A 251 -17.87 25.69 2.07
N GLN A 252 -17.59 24.78 3.02
CA GLN A 252 -17.50 23.32 2.82
C GLN A 252 -16.45 22.83 1.79
N SER A 253 -15.90 23.69 0.93
CA SER A 253 -14.98 23.33 -0.15
C SER A 253 -13.54 23.81 0.10
N ILE A 254 -12.73 23.02 0.81
CA ILE A 254 -11.28 23.22 0.73
C ILE A 254 -10.88 22.98 -0.73
N ALA A 255 -10.26 23.99 -1.35
CA ALA A 255 -9.61 23.81 -2.65
C ALA A 255 -8.56 22.71 -2.53
N LEU A 256 -8.77 21.61 -3.25
CA LEU A 256 -7.84 20.49 -3.26
C LEU A 256 -6.52 20.91 -3.91
N PRO A 257 -5.38 20.39 -3.44
CA PRO A 257 -4.10 20.72 -4.01
C PRO A 257 -4.06 20.30 -5.47
N LYS A 258 -3.53 21.19 -6.31
CA LYS A 258 -3.39 20.93 -7.74
C LYS A 258 -2.28 19.91 -7.98
N LYS A 259 -1.08 20.17 -7.45
CA LYS A 259 0.12 19.34 -7.67
C LYS A 259 0.88 19.10 -6.37
N ILE A 260 1.31 17.85 -6.15
CA ILE A 260 2.10 17.42 -4.99
C ILE A 260 3.33 16.64 -5.48
N LEU A 261 4.44 16.73 -4.76
CA LEU A 261 5.62 15.88 -4.95
C LEU A 261 5.68 14.82 -3.85
N SER A 262 5.78 13.55 -4.24
CA SER A 262 6.14 12.41 -3.38
C SER A 262 7.58 12.02 -3.74
N PRO A 263 8.60 12.56 -3.04
CA PRO A 263 9.99 12.45 -3.45
C PRO A 263 10.62 11.11 -3.04
N VAL A 264 11.82 10.80 -3.54
CA VAL A 264 12.47 9.48 -3.38
C VAL A 264 12.72 9.12 -1.91
N GLU A 265 12.96 10.09 -1.03
CA GLU A 265 13.21 9.88 0.41
C GLU A 265 12.00 9.26 1.14
N GLU A 266 10.85 9.24 0.48
CA GLU A 266 9.59 8.68 0.96
C GLU A 266 9.31 7.28 0.44
N CYS A 267 10.27 6.62 -0.22
CA CYS A 267 10.13 5.25 -0.70
C CYS A 267 9.69 4.27 0.40
N LYS A 268 9.99 4.57 1.66
CA LYS A 268 9.53 3.78 2.82
C LYS A 268 8.03 3.64 2.98
N PHE A 269 7.24 4.49 2.32
CA PHE A 269 5.80 4.31 2.27
C PHE A 269 5.39 3.07 1.49
N ALA A 270 6.22 2.50 0.61
CA ALA A 270 5.89 1.27 -0.08
C ALA A 270 5.79 0.04 0.84
N TRP A 271 6.42 0.09 2.03
CA TRP A 271 6.43 -1.03 2.97
C TRP A 271 5.87 -0.71 4.36
N SER A 272 5.85 0.56 4.77
CA SER A 272 5.35 0.93 6.10
C SER A 272 3.84 0.66 6.22
N GLY A 273 3.48 -0.37 6.99
CA GLY A 273 2.08 -0.79 7.19
C GLY A 273 1.49 -1.66 6.09
N SER A 274 2.27 -2.04 5.07
CA SER A 274 1.80 -2.88 3.96
C SER A 274 1.58 -4.35 4.33
N ASP A 275 2.00 -4.74 5.54
CA ASP A 275 1.85 -6.04 6.18
C ASP A 275 0.81 -6.02 7.32
N GLY A 276 0.08 -4.91 7.48
CA GLY A 276 -0.92 -4.71 8.53
C GLY A 276 -0.34 -4.44 9.93
N ALA A 277 0.97 -4.19 10.04
CA ALA A 277 1.60 -3.80 11.30
C ALA A 277 1.84 -2.28 11.37
N PHE A 278 1.81 -1.70 12.57
CA PHE A 278 2.27 -0.32 12.71
C PHE A 278 3.79 -0.23 12.57
N ALA A 279 4.26 0.64 11.68
CA ALA A 279 5.65 1.10 11.59
C ALA A 279 6.08 2.04 12.76
N GLY A 280 5.82 1.65 14.01
CA GLY A 280 6.16 2.39 15.23
C GLY A 280 5.02 3.21 15.83
N PHE A 281 5.22 3.70 17.05
CA PHE A 281 4.23 4.41 17.86
C PHE A 281 3.66 5.63 17.13
N PHE A 282 4.53 6.42 16.50
CA PHE A 282 4.08 7.61 15.78
C PHE A 282 3.28 7.28 14.51
N HIS A 283 3.49 6.12 13.88
CA HIS A 283 2.63 5.67 12.79
C HIS A 283 1.23 5.33 13.30
N ALA A 284 1.12 4.67 14.47
CA ALA A 284 -0.16 4.40 15.11
C ALA A 284 -0.91 5.70 15.46
N ILE A 285 -0.22 6.69 16.03
CA ILE A 285 -0.79 8.02 16.29
C ILE A 285 -1.23 8.70 15.00
N ALA A 286 -0.42 8.66 13.93
CA ALA A 286 -0.79 9.23 12.63
C ALA A 286 -2.07 8.57 12.10
N HIS A 287 -2.14 7.24 12.12
CA HIS A 287 -3.31 6.47 11.69
C HIS A 287 -4.58 6.86 12.49
N LEU A 288 -4.50 6.92 13.81
CA LEU A 288 -5.64 7.30 14.65
C LEU A 288 -6.06 8.76 14.46
N THR A 289 -5.10 9.65 14.20
CA THR A 289 -5.37 11.06 13.87
C THR A 289 -6.16 11.15 12.56
N ARG A 290 -5.85 10.29 11.57
CA ARG A 290 -6.62 10.19 10.32
C ARG A 290 -8.02 9.65 10.56
N ARG A 291 -8.18 8.60 11.37
CA ARG A 291 -9.50 8.00 11.71
C ARG A 291 -10.48 9.00 12.31
N ALA A 292 -9.98 9.97 13.09
CA ALA A 292 -10.80 11.01 13.71
C ALA A 292 -11.40 12.00 12.70
N ILE A 293 -10.91 12.03 11.45
CA ILE A 293 -11.42 12.91 10.41
C ILE A 293 -12.74 12.37 9.87
N LYS A 294 -13.80 13.18 10.01
CA LYS A 294 -15.08 12.97 9.31
C LYS A 294 -14.97 13.46 7.86
N PRO A 295 -15.43 12.73 6.84
CA PRO A 295 -15.44 13.20 5.45
C PRO A 295 -16.46 14.33 5.20
N ARG A 296 -16.36 15.05 4.08
CA ARG A 296 -17.40 16.00 3.56
C ARG A 296 -17.89 15.66 2.15
N ARG A 297 -17.18 14.78 1.45
CA ARG A 297 -17.47 14.33 0.09
C ARG A 297 -17.69 12.83 0.11
N LYS A 298 -18.42 12.31 -0.87
CA LYS A 298 -18.79 10.90 -0.98
C LYS A 298 -17.65 10.03 -1.48
N ILE A 299 -17.07 10.33 -2.64
CA ILE A 299 -16.15 9.38 -3.30
C ILE A 299 -15.05 10.03 -4.14
N CYS A 300 -13.85 9.49 -4.04
CA CYS A 300 -12.73 9.75 -4.95
C CYS A 300 -12.15 8.46 -5.54
N ILE A 301 -11.36 8.59 -6.61
CA ILE A 301 -10.50 7.51 -7.12
C ILE A 301 -9.03 7.84 -6.82
N LEU A 302 -8.27 6.83 -6.41
CA LEU A 302 -6.82 6.81 -6.33
C LEU A 302 -6.28 5.88 -7.42
N THR A 303 -5.40 6.39 -8.28
CA THR A 303 -4.81 5.61 -9.36
C THR A 303 -3.33 5.96 -9.58
N THR A 304 -2.62 5.05 -10.25
CA THR A 304 -1.23 5.23 -10.68
C THR A 304 -1.16 5.17 -12.20
N GLN A 305 -0.65 6.24 -12.81
CA GLN A 305 -0.53 6.39 -14.25
C GLN A 305 0.87 6.04 -14.73
N ARG A 306 0.95 5.07 -15.65
CA ARG A 306 2.16 4.70 -16.38
C ARG A 306 1.83 4.45 -17.84
N ASN A 307 2.14 5.43 -18.70
CA ASN A 307 2.02 5.33 -20.15
C ASN A 307 0.63 4.83 -20.60
N GLU A 308 -0.43 5.49 -20.16
CA GLU A 308 -1.83 5.18 -20.52
C GLU A 308 -2.57 6.49 -20.92
N GLY A 309 -1.83 7.49 -21.41
CA GLY A 309 -2.31 8.85 -21.60
C GLY A 309 -3.40 8.98 -22.66
N ILE A 310 -3.39 8.09 -23.65
CA ILE A 310 -4.36 8.09 -24.76
C ILE A 310 -5.79 7.82 -24.28
N TYR A 311 -5.98 7.11 -23.16
CA TYR A 311 -7.30 6.83 -22.58
C TYR A 311 -7.64 7.73 -21.39
N LEU A 312 -6.68 8.51 -20.88
CA LEU A 312 -6.81 9.23 -19.61
C LEU A 312 -8.01 10.20 -19.58
N LEU A 313 -8.28 10.92 -20.67
CA LEU A 313 -9.43 11.84 -20.72
C LEU A 313 -10.77 11.11 -20.77
N GLU A 314 -10.85 10.01 -21.51
CA GLU A 314 -12.04 9.15 -21.54
C GLU A 314 -12.30 8.55 -20.17
N TRP A 315 -11.28 7.99 -19.53
CA TRP A 315 -11.39 7.40 -18.20
C TRP A 315 -11.88 8.42 -17.16
N ILE A 316 -11.36 9.66 -17.19
CA ILE A 316 -11.85 10.74 -16.32
C ILE A 316 -13.29 11.13 -16.66
N ALA A 317 -13.61 11.29 -17.95
CA ALA A 317 -14.96 11.66 -18.39
C ALA A 317 -16.01 10.62 -17.97
N TYR A 318 -15.72 9.34 -18.17
CA TYR A 318 -16.59 8.23 -17.77
C TYR A 318 -16.85 8.23 -16.28
N HIS A 319 -15.79 8.31 -15.46
CA HIS A 319 -15.94 8.28 -14.00
C HIS A 319 -16.62 9.54 -13.45
N ARG A 320 -16.42 10.71 -14.08
CA ARG A 320 -17.19 11.92 -13.75
C ARG A 320 -18.67 11.76 -14.07
N ALA A 321 -19.01 11.20 -15.24
CA ALA A 321 -20.38 10.89 -15.61
C ALA A 321 -21.03 9.88 -14.65
N LEU A 322 -20.23 8.99 -14.04
CA LEU A 322 -20.66 8.05 -13.01
C LEU A 322 -20.96 8.69 -11.64
N GLY A 323 -20.53 9.93 -11.43
CA GLY A 323 -20.64 10.65 -10.15
C GLY A 323 -19.40 10.57 -9.26
N ILE A 324 -18.24 10.18 -9.79
CA ILE A 324 -16.97 10.31 -9.06
C ILE A 324 -16.61 11.79 -8.93
N GLU A 325 -16.32 12.21 -7.72
CA GLU A 325 -16.18 13.63 -7.43
C GLU A 325 -14.76 14.17 -7.57
N HIS A 326 -13.74 13.31 -7.45
CA HIS A 326 -12.33 13.71 -7.56
C HIS A 326 -11.38 12.55 -7.83
N PHE A 327 -10.18 12.87 -8.32
CA PHE A 327 -9.15 11.90 -8.67
C PHE A 327 -7.80 12.30 -8.06
N PHE A 328 -7.17 11.36 -7.37
CA PHE A 328 -5.78 11.43 -6.95
C PHE A 328 -4.95 10.55 -7.89
N ILE A 329 -4.17 11.19 -8.77
CA ILE A 329 -3.43 10.48 -9.82
C ILE A 329 -1.93 10.61 -9.55
N TYR A 330 -1.27 9.47 -9.34
CA TYR A 330 0.18 9.39 -9.17
C TYR A 330 0.82 9.09 -10.52
N SER A 331 1.71 9.95 -11.03
CA SER A 331 2.44 9.68 -12.27
C SER A 331 3.77 8.99 -11.99
N ASN A 332 4.04 7.89 -12.70
CA ASN A 332 5.24 7.09 -12.54
C ASN A 332 6.10 7.20 -13.81
N ASN A 333 6.91 8.26 -13.95
CA ASN A 333 7.90 8.45 -15.03
C ASN A 333 7.35 8.24 -16.46
N ASN A 334 6.23 8.87 -16.81
CA ASN A 334 5.58 8.69 -18.11
C ASN A 334 6.48 9.08 -19.30
N ALA A 335 6.49 8.25 -20.34
CA ALA A 335 7.20 8.45 -21.60
C ALA A 335 6.28 8.86 -22.75
N ASP A 336 4.97 8.66 -22.61
CA ASP A 336 3.95 8.99 -23.62
C ASP A 336 3.45 10.44 -23.55
N LYS A 337 4.11 11.29 -22.75
CA LYS A 337 3.69 12.66 -22.42
C LYS A 337 2.34 12.78 -21.68
N SER A 338 1.84 11.71 -21.06
CA SER A 338 0.65 11.75 -20.17
C SER A 338 0.69 12.91 -19.15
N ASP A 339 1.88 13.26 -18.68
CA ASP A 339 2.10 14.33 -17.69
C ASP A 339 1.57 15.69 -18.16
N LEU A 340 1.50 15.95 -19.48
CA LEU A 340 0.93 17.18 -20.02
C LEU A 340 -0.59 17.25 -19.79
N ILE A 341 -1.28 16.13 -19.98
CA ILE A 341 -2.73 16.04 -19.69
C ILE A 341 -2.94 16.20 -18.18
N LEU A 342 -2.15 15.50 -17.36
CA LEU A 342 -2.23 15.58 -15.90
C LEU A 342 -1.99 17.01 -15.38
N GLU A 343 -1.02 17.72 -15.93
CA GLU A 343 -0.74 19.11 -15.59
C GLU A 343 -1.94 20.02 -15.88
N GLU A 344 -2.54 19.88 -17.06
CA GLU A 344 -3.67 20.72 -17.47
C GLU A 344 -4.95 20.41 -16.69
N LEU A 345 -5.24 19.13 -16.42
CA LEU A 345 -6.36 18.72 -15.56
C LEU A 345 -6.18 19.25 -14.13
N SER A 346 -4.96 19.18 -13.61
CA SER A 346 -4.58 19.67 -12.29
C SER A 346 -4.74 21.19 -12.18
N LYS A 347 -4.26 21.96 -13.16
CA LYS A 347 -4.43 23.43 -13.23
C LYS A 347 -5.90 23.84 -13.15
N LYS A 348 -6.79 23.04 -13.74
CA LYS A 348 -8.25 23.23 -13.76
C LYS A 348 -8.97 22.71 -12.51
N GLY A 349 -8.26 22.06 -11.59
CA GLY A 349 -8.83 21.54 -10.34
C GLY A 349 -9.68 20.28 -10.51
N ILE A 350 -9.58 19.59 -11.65
CA ILE A 350 -10.32 18.34 -11.93
C ILE A 350 -9.69 17.17 -11.17
N ILE A 351 -8.36 17.20 -11.02
CA ILE A 351 -7.58 16.16 -10.33
C ILE A 351 -6.61 16.80 -9.35
N THR A 352 -6.14 16.00 -8.40
CA THR A 352 -4.87 16.23 -7.71
C THR A 352 -3.82 15.35 -8.38
N TRP A 353 -2.79 15.98 -8.95
CA TRP A 353 -1.66 15.27 -9.55
C TRP A 353 -0.53 15.13 -8.54
N ILE A 354 -0.08 13.90 -8.31
CA ILE A 354 1.07 13.59 -7.47
C ILE A 354 2.20 13.07 -8.37
N LYS A 355 3.33 13.79 -8.41
CA LYS A 355 4.54 13.27 -9.05
C LYS A 355 5.21 12.28 -8.10
N ASN A 356 5.25 11.02 -8.49
CA ASN A 356 5.73 9.93 -7.64
C ASN A 356 7.15 9.51 -8.05
N GLU A 357 8.13 10.01 -7.33
CA GLU A 357 9.54 9.72 -7.61
C GLU A 357 9.98 8.52 -6.77
N VAL A 358 10.54 7.49 -7.39
CA VAL A 358 10.99 6.27 -6.71
C VAL A 358 12.40 5.91 -7.10
N ASP A 359 13.10 5.23 -6.19
CA ASP A 359 14.34 4.53 -6.52
C ASP A 359 14.06 3.25 -7.33
N GLU A 360 15.14 2.61 -7.81
CA GLU A 360 15.06 1.42 -8.67
C GLU A 360 14.57 0.15 -7.97
N LYS A 361 14.49 0.15 -6.63
CA LYS A 361 14.12 -1.03 -5.82
C LYS A 361 12.70 -0.94 -5.29
N THR A 362 12.10 0.25 -5.32
CA THR A 362 10.80 0.53 -4.71
C THR A 362 9.70 0.45 -5.75
N SER A 363 8.65 -0.33 -5.46
CA SER A 363 7.46 -0.33 -6.30
C SER A 363 6.77 1.04 -6.27
N PRO A 364 6.62 1.74 -7.42
CA PRO A 364 5.89 3.00 -7.49
C PRO A 364 4.46 2.90 -6.96
N GLN A 365 3.80 1.79 -7.29
CA GLN A 365 2.39 1.58 -6.95
C GLN A 365 2.20 1.43 -5.44
N PHE A 366 3.04 0.64 -4.77
CA PHE A 366 2.94 0.48 -3.33
C PHE A 366 3.29 1.78 -2.60
N LYS A 367 4.31 2.50 -3.07
CA LYS A 367 4.64 3.82 -2.52
C LYS A 367 3.47 4.80 -2.66
N ALA A 368 2.80 4.83 -3.81
CA ALA A 368 1.66 5.71 -4.05
C ALA A 368 0.53 5.45 -3.05
N TYR A 369 0.19 4.18 -2.83
CA TYR A 369 -0.83 3.77 -1.87
C TYR A 369 -0.44 4.08 -0.43
N GLY A 370 0.79 3.77 -0.03
CA GLY A 370 1.29 4.13 1.28
C GLY A 370 1.26 5.63 1.53
N HIS A 371 1.75 6.44 0.58
CA HIS A 371 1.69 7.90 0.68
C HIS A 371 0.24 8.41 0.80
N ALA A 372 -0.67 7.88 -0.03
CA ALA A 372 -2.08 8.29 -0.01
C ALA A 372 -2.75 7.98 1.33
N PHE A 373 -2.61 6.74 1.82
CA PHE A 373 -3.31 6.26 3.01
C PHE A 373 -2.61 6.62 4.33
N THR A 374 -1.38 7.13 4.31
CA THR A 374 -0.64 7.46 5.55
C THR A 374 -0.34 8.95 5.71
N THR A 375 -0.09 9.71 4.63
CA THR A 375 0.39 11.10 4.74
C THR A 375 -0.40 12.13 3.96
N LEU A 376 -1.16 11.75 2.93
CA LEU A 376 -2.02 12.68 2.18
C LEU A 376 -3.30 12.97 2.97
N PRO A 377 -3.53 14.18 3.51
CA PRO A 377 -4.72 14.46 4.30
C PRO A 377 -5.95 14.74 3.43
N ASP A 378 -5.78 15.25 2.21
CA ASP A 378 -6.89 15.62 1.31
C ASP A 378 -7.80 14.46 0.92
N ILE A 379 -7.27 13.24 0.86
CA ILE A 379 -8.05 12.02 0.61
C ILE A 379 -9.08 11.75 1.73
N LEU A 380 -8.83 12.24 2.94
CA LEU A 380 -9.73 12.10 4.10
C LEU A 380 -10.97 12.99 3.98
N ASN A 381 -11.03 13.88 2.99
CA ASN A 381 -12.25 14.63 2.71
C ASN A 381 -13.33 13.74 2.09
N PHE A 382 -12.96 12.56 1.59
CA PHE A 382 -13.86 11.63 0.91
C PHE A 382 -14.21 10.47 1.84
N GLU A 383 -15.49 10.11 1.80
CA GLU A 383 -16.04 9.02 2.58
C GLU A 383 -15.58 7.66 2.05
N TRP A 384 -15.43 7.54 0.74
CA TRP A 384 -14.91 6.37 0.04
C TRP A 384 -13.77 6.74 -0.91
N CYS A 385 -12.79 5.84 -1.02
CA CYS A 385 -11.73 5.89 -2.01
C CYS A 385 -11.71 4.58 -2.79
N PHE A 386 -11.82 4.66 -4.11
CA PHE A 386 -11.63 3.52 -5.01
C PHE A 386 -10.17 3.46 -5.44
N VAL A 387 -9.48 2.35 -5.18
CA VAL A 387 -8.18 2.07 -5.80
C VAL A 387 -8.44 1.38 -7.13
N LEU A 388 -8.11 2.05 -8.24
CA LEU A 388 -8.50 1.63 -9.59
C LEU A 388 -7.35 1.92 -10.57
N ASP A 389 -7.12 1.03 -11.53
CA ASP A 389 -6.11 1.23 -12.58
C ASP A 389 -6.68 2.04 -13.77
N GLY A 390 -5.80 2.61 -14.59
CA GLY A 390 -6.18 3.52 -15.69
C GLY A 390 -6.89 2.87 -16.88
N ASP A 391 -7.02 1.54 -16.89
CA ASP A 391 -7.72 0.74 -17.90
C ASP A 391 -8.91 -0.04 -17.32
N GLU A 392 -9.38 0.39 -16.15
CA GLU A 392 -10.50 -0.19 -15.44
C GLU A 392 -11.63 0.82 -15.30
N PHE A 393 -12.85 0.37 -15.60
CA PHE A 393 -14.04 1.20 -15.61
C PHE A 393 -15.06 0.62 -14.64
N VAL A 394 -15.53 1.44 -13.70
CA VAL A 394 -16.58 1.02 -12.76
C VAL A 394 -17.92 0.94 -13.49
N THR A 395 -18.52 -0.24 -13.53
CA THR A 395 -19.71 -0.51 -14.31
C THR A 395 -20.83 -0.96 -13.38
N LEU A 396 -21.92 -0.21 -13.34
CA LEU A 396 -23.09 -0.51 -12.53
C LEU A 396 -24.38 -0.28 -13.31
N ASP A 397 -25.40 -1.05 -12.95
CA ASP A 397 -26.73 -1.01 -13.55
C ASP A 397 -27.27 0.44 -13.55
N PRO A 398 -27.44 1.08 -14.72
CA PRO A 398 -27.90 2.46 -14.80
C PRO A 398 -29.38 2.63 -14.41
N GLU A 399 -30.20 1.58 -14.46
CA GLU A 399 -31.60 1.64 -14.06
C GLU A 399 -31.73 1.58 -12.54
N LEU A 400 -30.98 0.68 -11.89
CA LEU A 400 -30.99 0.56 -10.42
C LEU A 400 -30.12 1.60 -9.73
N PHE A 401 -29.00 1.97 -10.36
CA PHE A 401 -27.98 2.85 -9.80
C PHE A 401 -27.53 3.88 -10.84
N PRO A 402 -28.30 4.96 -11.04
CA PRO A 402 -27.94 6.03 -11.97
C PRO A 402 -26.53 6.61 -11.70
N THR A 403 -26.14 6.71 -10.43
CA THR A 403 -24.81 7.14 -9.99
C THR A 403 -24.17 6.14 -9.03
N ILE A 404 -22.84 6.20 -8.89
CA ILE A 404 -22.13 5.39 -7.90
C ILE A 404 -22.63 5.64 -6.46
N THR A 405 -23.09 6.86 -6.17
CA THR A 405 -23.61 7.23 -4.85
C THR A 405 -24.83 6.39 -4.45
N ASP A 406 -25.66 5.99 -5.42
CA ASP A 406 -26.84 5.14 -5.17
C ASP A 406 -26.43 3.76 -4.66
N TYR A 407 -25.41 3.16 -5.27
CA TYR A 407 -24.81 1.91 -4.82
C TYR A 407 -24.16 2.04 -3.43
N LEU A 408 -23.45 3.14 -3.19
CA LEU A 408 -22.81 3.38 -1.88
C LEU A 408 -23.83 3.54 -0.76
N ASN A 409 -24.93 4.24 -1.01
CA ASN A 409 -26.00 4.38 -0.03
C ASN A 409 -26.66 3.03 0.34
N LEU A 410 -26.67 2.07 -0.58
CA LEU A 410 -27.11 0.70 -0.32
C LEU A 410 -26.10 -0.05 0.56
N ILE A 411 -24.82 -0.04 0.19
CA ILE A 411 -23.78 -0.82 0.88
C ILE A 411 -23.49 -0.29 2.30
N GLU A 412 -23.70 1.01 2.52
CA GLU A 412 -23.52 1.66 3.82
C GLU A 412 -24.45 1.13 4.91
N ARG A 413 -25.63 0.63 4.54
CA ARG A 413 -26.60 0.04 5.47
C ARG A 413 -26.09 -1.26 6.11
N LYS A 414 -24.95 -1.79 5.66
CA LYS A 414 -24.33 -3.03 6.13
C LYS A 414 -23.06 -2.79 6.97
N GLU A 415 -22.84 -1.55 7.44
CA GLU A 415 -21.66 -1.18 8.24
C GLU A 415 -20.33 -1.51 7.55
N THR A 416 -20.22 -1.11 6.28
CA THR A 416 -19.13 -1.55 5.40
C THR A 416 -17.90 -0.63 5.44
N ASP A 417 -16.71 -1.23 5.58
CA ASP A 417 -15.42 -0.55 5.57
C ASP A 417 -14.66 -0.66 4.25
N ALA A 418 -14.89 -1.75 3.52
CA ALA A 418 -14.45 -1.90 2.14
C ALA A 418 -15.39 -2.82 1.34
N VAL A 419 -15.34 -2.67 0.02
CA VAL A 419 -16.11 -3.47 -0.93
C VAL A 419 -15.15 -4.05 -1.96
N ALA A 420 -15.16 -5.37 -2.10
CA ALA A 420 -14.49 -6.13 -3.14
C ALA A 420 -15.42 -6.24 -4.35
N ILE A 421 -14.97 -5.75 -5.50
CA ILE A 421 -15.75 -5.70 -6.74
C ILE A 421 -14.98 -6.45 -7.82
N ASN A 422 -15.59 -7.52 -8.34
CA ASN A 422 -14.95 -8.42 -9.31
C ASN A 422 -14.72 -7.78 -10.68
N TRP A 423 -13.67 -8.24 -11.35
CA TRP A 423 -13.41 -7.94 -12.75
C TRP A 423 -14.36 -8.69 -13.70
N ARG A 424 -14.71 -8.00 -14.79
CA ARG A 424 -15.15 -8.58 -16.05
C ARG A 424 -14.25 -8.09 -17.16
N PHE A 425 -13.55 -9.02 -17.80
CA PHE A 425 -12.59 -8.67 -18.86
C PHE A 425 -13.34 -8.31 -20.13
N ILE A 426 -12.92 -7.21 -20.73
CA ILE A 426 -13.46 -6.75 -22.00
C ILE A 426 -12.60 -7.28 -23.12
N ALA A 427 -13.24 -7.97 -24.05
CA ALA A 427 -12.61 -8.65 -25.15
C ALA A 427 -11.94 -7.66 -26.10
N SER A 428 -10.94 -8.16 -26.82
CA SER A 428 -10.31 -7.39 -27.87
C SER A 428 -11.29 -7.13 -29.02
N SER A 429 -11.13 -5.97 -29.65
CA SER A 429 -11.75 -5.61 -30.93
C SER A 429 -10.62 -5.30 -31.91
N LEU A 430 -10.67 -5.88 -33.11
CA LEU A 430 -9.70 -5.58 -34.15
C LEU A 430 -9.89 -4.13 -34.62
N ASN A 431 -8.78 -3.43 -34.86
CA ASN A 431 -8.84 -2.13 -35.52
C ASN A 431 -9.06 -2.35 -37.03
N VAL A 432 -10.23 -1.95 -37.52
CA VAL A 432 -10.64 -2.09 -38.92
C VAL A 432 -9.95 -1.04 -39.79
N ASP A 433 -9.79 0.19 -39.28
CA ASP A 433 -9.10 1.29 -39.97
C ASP A 433 -7.70 1.58 -39.37
N GLY A 434 -7.04 0.54 -38.87
CA GLY A 434 -5.71 0.65 -38.27
C GLY A 434 -5.65 1.62 -37.08
N LEU A 435 -4.61 2.45 -37.01
CA LEU A 435 -4.43 3.41 -35.92
C LEU A 435 -5.52 4.50 -35.87
N SER A 436 -6.32 4.67 -36.93
CA SER A 436 -7.45 5.60 -36.91
C SER A 436 -8.46 5.27 -35.82
N ASP A 437 -8.67 3.98 -35.54
CA ASP A 437 -9.67 3.53 -34.56
C ASP A 437 -9.29 3.88 -33.12
N LEU A 438 -8.01 4.15 -32.83
CA LEU A 438 -7.57 4.64 -31.52
C LEU A 438 -8.07 6.06 -31.21
N ALA A 439 -8.64 6.77 -32.19
CA ALA A 439 -9.33 8.02 -31.91
C ALA A 439 -10.69 7.82 -31.23
N GLN A 440 -11.30 6.65 -31.40
CA GLN A 440 -12.59 6.29 -30.81
C GLN A 440 -12.41 5.84 -29.35
N PRO A 441 -13.32 6.22 -28.44
CA PRO A 441 -13.30 5.77 -27.05
C PRO A 441 -13.25 4.23 -26.94
N LEU A 442 -12.46 3.70 -26.00
CA LEU A 442 -12.42 2.28 -25.66
C LEU A 442 -13.82 1.73 -25.35
N THR A 443 -14.61 2.49 -24.59
CA THR A 443 -15.97 2.10 -24.19
C THR A 443 -16.93 1.94 -25.37
N ASP A 444 -16.62 2.53 -26.52
CA ASP A 444 -17.45 2.46 -27.71
C ASP A 444 -17.07 1.30 -28.61
N ARG A 445 -15.76 1.01 -28.75
CA ARG A 445 -15.27 -0.01 -29.70
C ARG A 445 -15.09 -1.41 -29.08
N ASN A 446 -14.84 -1.50 -27.77
CA ASN A 446 -14.66 -2.76 -27.06
C ASN A 446 -15.90 -3.06 -26.20
N GLN A 447 -16.83 -3.82 -26.76
CA GLN A 447 -18.17 -4.01 -26.16
C GLN A 447 -18.42 -5.41 -25.63
N ARG A 448 -17.60 -6.40 -26.00
CA ARG A 448 -17.84 -7.80 -25.65
C ARG A 448 -17.16 -8.17 -24.34
N ILE A 449 -17.84 -8.95 -23.50
CA ILE A 449 -17.27 -9.51 -22.27
C ILE A 449 -16.73 -10.91 -22.54
N VAL A 450 -15.49 -11.15 -22.10
CA VAL A 450 -14.82 -12.45 -22.20
C VAL A 450 -15.41 -13.41 -21.17
N SER A 451 -15.57 -14.68 -21.56
CA SER A 451 -15.98 -15.75 -20.64
C SER A 451 -14.91 -16.05 -19.59
N SER A 452 -15.34 -16.48 -18.40
CA SER A 452 -14.42 -16.88 -17.33
C SER A 452 -13.45 -17.99 -17.77
N GLY A 453 -13.88 -18.89 -18.67
CA GLY A 453 -13.05 -19.98 -19.19
C GLY A 453 -11.85 -19.50 -19.99
N ALA A 454 -11.94 -18.37 -20.69
CA ALA A 454 -10.85 -17.83 -21.50
C ALA A 454 -9.83 -17.00 -20.68
N ILE A 455 -10.16 -16.60 -19.45
CA ILE A 455 -9.29 -15.79 -18.57
C ILE A 455 -8.81 -16.56 -17.32
N GLY A 456 -9.08 -17.86 -17.23
CA GLY A 456 -8.67 -18.69 -16.09
C GLY A 456 -9.30 -18.21 -14.78
N GLU A 457 -8.50 -18.01 -13.72
CA GLU A 457 -8.98 -17.56 -12.41
C GLU A 457 -9.12 -16.01 -12.31
N GLY A 458 -8.84 -15.28 -13.40
CA GLY A 458 -8.88 -13.82 -13.42
C GLY A 458 -10.26 -13.21 -13.13
N TRP A 459 -11.36 -13.94 -13.37
CA TRP A 459 -12.73 -13.47 -13.05
C TRP A 459 -12.97 -13.31 -11.54
N ARG A 460 -12.16 -13.96 -10.70
CA ARG A 460 -12.26 -13.90 -9.24
C ARG A 460 -11.52 -12.72 -8.64
N LEU A 461 -10.62 -12.09 -9.41
CA LEU A 461 -9.87 -10.93 -8.96
C LEU A 461 -10.80 -9.74 -8.76
N VAL A 462 -10.49 -8.96 -7.72
CA VAL A 462 -11.28 -7.80 -7.33
C VAL A 462 -10.46 -6.51 -7.38
N LYS A 463 -11.14 -5.39 -7.54
CA LYS A 463 -10.67 -4.09 -7.05
C LYS A 463 -11.50 -3.65 -5.87
N SER A 464 -10.94 -2.75 -5.08
CA SER A 464 -11.54 -2.39 -3.81
C SER A 464 -11.84 -0.91 -3.67
N LEU A 465 -13.04 -0.66 -3.18
CA LEU A 465 -13.45 0.59 -2.58
C LEU A 465 -13.22 0.50 -1.07
N CYS A 466 -12.66 1.53 -0.41
CA CYS A 466 -12.41 1.50 1.03
C CYS A 466 -12.63 2.86 1.71
N ARG A 467 -12.79 2.85 3.04
CA ARG A 467 -12.80 4.06 3.87
C ARG A 467 -11.37 4.59 4.06
N PRO A 468 -10.97 5.71 3.44
CA PRO A 468 -9.57 6.15 3.45
C PRO A 468 -9.05 6.53 4.84
N ASN A 469 -9.94 6.90 5.77
CA ASN A 469 -9.59 7.22 7.15
C ASN A 469 -9.36 5.97 8.02
N LYS A 470 -9.85 4.80 7.61
CA LYS A 470 -9.68 3.51 8.32
C LYS A 470 -8.61 2.62 7.71
N THR A 471 -8.25 2.86 6.45
CA THR A 471 -7.21 2.12 5.72
C THR A 471 -5.81 2.49 6.24
N LEU A 472 -4.98 1.49 6.54
CA LEU A 472 -3.59 1.68 6.99
C LEU A 472 -2.64 1.81 5.79
N HIS A 473 -2.86 0.96 4.78
CA HIS A 473 -2.13 0.91 3.51
C HIS A 473 -3.04 0.27 2.45
N SER A 474 -2.64 0.15 1.19
CA SER A 474 -3.36 -0.67 0.21
C SER A 474 -2.41 -1.52 -0.65
N ARG A 475 -2.93 -2.64 -1.13
CA ARG A 475 -2.41 -3.39 -2.28
C ARG A 475 -3.21 -2.99 -3.53
N PRO A 476 -2.82 -3.44 -4.73
CA PRO A 476 -3.55 -3.08 -5.96
C PRO A 476 -4.99 -3.56 -5.97
N HIS A 477 -5.32 -4.62 -5.22
CA HIS A 477 -6.64 -5.27 -5.23
C HIS A 477 -7.45 -5.03 -3.96
N HIS A 478 -6.80 -4.81 -2.82
CA HIS A 478 -7.47 -4.69 -1.53
C HIS A 478 -6.75 -3.73 -0.57
N PRO A 479 -7.47 -3.04 0.32
CA PRO A 479 -6.87 -2.29 1.41
C PRO A 479 -6.17 -3.22 2.41
N VAL A 480 -5.26 -2.63 3.18
CA VAL A 480 -4.56 -3.26 4.30
C VAL A 480 -4.92 -2.50 5.55
N TRP A 481 -5.22 -3.25 6.61
CA TRP A 481 -5.61 -2.70 7.89
C TRP A 481 -4.70 -3.18 9.01
N TYR A 482 -4.80 -2.52 10.16
CA TYR A 482 -4.14 -2.99 11.36
C TYR A 482 -4.71 -4.34 11.80
N LYS A 483 -3.86 -5.35 11.97
CA LYS A 483 -4.26 -6.75 12.23
C LYS A 483 -5.11 -6.92 13.48
N SER A 484 -4.91 -6.11 14.51
CA SER A 484 -5.63 -6.23 15.78
C SER A 484 -6.88 -5.35 15.86
N ALA A 485 -7.33 -4.79 14.73
CA ALA A 485 -8.60 -4.07 14.64
C ALA A 485 -9.57 -4.79 13.70
N SER A 486 -10.86 -4.74 14.02
CA SER A 486 -11.93 -5.35 13.21
C SER A 486 -12.35 -4.43 12.06
N TYR A 487 -12.54 -5.00 10.88
CA TYR A 487 -12.99 -4.30 9.66
C TYR A 487 -13.99 -5.15 8.87
N ASN A 488 -15.01 -4.50 8.32
CA ASN A 488 -16.02 -5.16 7.50
C ASN A 488 -15.70 -5.03 6.01
N PHE A 489 -15.00 -6.04 5.46
CA PHE A 489 -14.74 -6.16 4.03
C PHE A 489 -15.81 -7.03 3.37
N ARG A 490 -16.56 -6.47 2.43
CA ARG A 490 -17.74 -7.12 1.84
C ARG A 490 -17.61 -7.32 0.33
N LEU A 491 -18.29 -8.31 -0.21
CA LEU A 491 -18.49 -8.47 -1.65
C LEU A 491 -19.48 -7.43 -2.17
N SER A 492 -19.60 -7.31 -3.50
CA SER A 492 -20.45 -6.31 -4.17
C SER A 492 -21.96 -6.43 -3.87
N ASN A 493 -22.42 -7.57 -3.35
CA ASN A 493 -23.80 -7.77 -2.89
C ASN A 493 -24.01 -7.41 -1.40
N GLY A 494 -22.94 -7.15 -0.64
CA GLY A 494 -22.98 -6.88 0.80
C GLY A 494 -22.72 -8.09 1.72
N GLU A 495 -22.48 -9.28 1.17
CA GLU A 495 -22.00 -10.43 1.96
C GLU A 495 -20.55 -10.22 2.42
N GLN A 496 -20.12 -10.96 3.44
CA GLN A 496 -18.74 -10.89 3.93
C GLN A 496 -17.78 -11.46 2.87
N HIS A 497 -16.65 -10.79 2.65
CA HIS A 497 -15.58 -11.30 1.79
C HIS A 497 -14.61 -12.15 2.63
N GLU A 498 -14.74 -13.47 2.52
CA GLU A 498 -14.03 -14.45 3.37
C GLU A 498 -12.71 -14.97 2.77
N PHE A 499 -12.56 -14.95 1.43
CA PHE A 499 -11.35 -15.36 0.67
C PHE A 499 -10.71 -16.68 1.14
N LEU A 500 -11.55 -17.68 1.47
CA LEU A 500 -11.13 -18.95 2.07
C LEU A 500 -10.68 -19.98 1.04
N GLN A 501 -11.08 -19.84 -0.22
CA GLN A 501 -10.86 -20.82 -1.29
C GLN A 501 -9.97 -20.25 -2.41
N PRO A 502 -8.68 -19.97 -2.16
CA PRO A 502 -7.83 -19.33 -3.15
C PRO A 502 -7.72 -20.19 -4.43
N PRO A 503 -7.45 -19.57 -5.59
CA PRO A 503 -7.12 -20.30 -6.81
C PRO A 503 -6.02 -21.35 -6.59
N PRO A 504 -6.01 -22.47 -7.34
CA PRO A 504 -4.96 -23.48 -7.21
C PRO A 504 -3.56 -22.87 -7.36
N GLY A 505 -2.68 -23.11 -6.38
CA GLY A 505 -1.32 -22.60 -6.35
C GLY A 505 -1.15 -21.19 -5.77
N PHE A 506 -2.23 -20.52 -5.35
CA PHE A 506 -2.18 -19.20 -4.70
C PHE A 506 -2.42 -19.32 -3.18
N PRO A 507 -1.79 -18.45 -2.37
CA PRO A 507 -2.11 -18.34 -0.94
C PRO A 507 -3.51 -17.73 -0.75
N ARG A 508 -4.06 -17.83 0.46
CA ARG A 508 -5.24 -17.06 0.85
C ARG A 508 -4.92 -15.56 0.76
N ASP A 509 -5.51 -14.90 -0.22
CA ASP A 509 -5.29 -13.49 -0.52
C ASP A 509 -6.64 -12.82 -0.77
N PRO A 510 -6.97 -11.71 -0.07
CA PRO A 510 -8.22 -10.98 -0.29
C PRO A 510 -8.38 -10.39 -1.69
N ALA A 511 -7.35 -10.45 -2.54
CA ALA A 511 -7.45 -10.13 -3.96
C ALA A 511 -8.40 -11.05 -4.74
N PHE A 512 -8.70 -12.26 -4.24
CA PHE A 512 -9.57 -13.23 -4.91
C PHE A 512 -10.85 -13.49 -4.10
N ALA A 513 -12.00 -13.30 -4.74
CA ALA A 513 -13.30 -13.64 -4.15
C ALA A 513 -13.62 -15.14 -4.28
N ASP A 514 -14.23 -15.71 -3.25
CA ASP A 514 -14.80 -17.07 -3.29
C ASP A 514 -16.07 -17.12 -4.16
N HIS A 515 -16.83 -16.02 -4.15
CA HIS A 515 -18.06 -15.85 -4.92
C HIS A 515 -18.03 -14.51 -5.65
N CYS A 516 -18.54 -14.48 -6.88
CA CYS A 516 -18.56 -13.28 -7.72
C CYS A 516 -20.00 -12.87 -8.00
N PHE A 517 -20.29 -11.58 -7.88
CA PHE A 517 -21.61 -11.01 -8.12
C PHE A 517 -21.52 -9.88 -9.13
N PHE A 518 -22.23 -10.05 -10.25
CA PHE A 518 -22.24 -9.11 -11.39
C PHE A 518 -23.62 -8.46 -11.61
N ASP A 519 -24.54 -8.63 -10.66
CA ASP A 519 -25.95 -8.18 -10.74
C ASP A 519 -26.16 -6.70 -10.36
N LYS A 520 -25.15 -6.04 -9.79
CA LYS A 520 -25.23 -4.64 -9.34
C LYS A 520 -24.09 -3.78 -9.88
N ILE A 521 -22.87 -4.25 -9.67
CA ILE A 521 -21.63 -3.53 -9.97
C ILE A 521 -20.51 -4.53 -10.29
N TYR A 522 -19.66 -4.18 -11.23
CA TYR A 522 -18.41 -4.87 -11.55
C TYR A 522 -17.39 -3.90 -12.14
N ILE A 523 -16.17 -4.35 -12.31
CA ILE A 523 -15.12 -3.59 -13.00
C ILE A 523 -14.95 -4.11 -14.41
N SER A 524 -15.28 -3.29 -15.41
CA SER A 524 -14.91 -3.55 -16.80
C SER A 524 -13.40 -3.33 -16.98
N HIS A 525 -12.65 -4.42 -17.13
CA HIS A 525 -11.20 -4.38 -17.26
C HIS A 525 -10.82 -4.45 -18.74
N PHE A 526 -10.40 -3.33 -19.31
CA PHE A 526 -9.95 -3.21 -20.71
C PHE A 526 -8.48 -3.62 -20.82
N TYR A 527 -8.22 -4.87 -20.45
CA TYR A 527 -6.89 -5.46 -20.43
C TYR A 527 -6.33 -5.73 -21.83
N PHE A 528 -7.19 -6.20 -22.75
CA PHE A 528 -6.80 -6.67 -24.09
C PHE A 528 -6.83 -5.57 -25.17
N LYS A 529 -7.87 -4.72 -25.19
CA LYS A 529 -8.04 -3.57 -26.10
C LYS A 529 -7.99 -3.95 -27.60
N SER A 530 -7.01 -3.49 -28.38
CA SER A 530 -6.66 -4.01 -29.70
C SER A 530 -5.33 -4.76 -29.66
N MET A 531 -4.93 -5.40 -30.75
CA MET A 531 -3.66 -6.11 -30.83
C MET A 531 -2.43 -5.18 -30.82
N ALA A 532 -2.53 -4.01 -31.47
CA ALA A 532 -1.55 -2.94 -31.35
C ALA A 532 -1.41 -2.47 -29.89
N GLU A 533 -2.52 -2.34 -29.18
CA GLU A 533 -2.52 -1.87 -27.79
C GLU A 533 -2.06 -2.96 -26.81
N TRP A 534 -2.39 -4.23 -27.08
CA TRP A 534 -1.93 -5.40 -26.35
C TRP A 534 -0.41 -5.55 -26.39
N THR A 535 0.18 -5.42 -27.59
CA THR A 535 1.63 -5.44 -27.78
C THR A 535 2.26 -4.28 -27.02
N TRP A 536 1.80 -3.05 -27.24
CA TRP A 536 2.31 -1.88 -26.52
C TRP A 536 2.23 -2.00 -25.00
N LYS A 537 1.10 -2.47 -24.45
CA LYS A 537 0.90 -2.68 -23.01
C LYS A 537 1.93 -3.62 -22.40
N HIS A 538 2.36 -4.65 -23.13
CA HIS A 538 3.30 -5.66 -22.63
C HIS A 538 4.77 -5.28 -22.85
N ALA A 539 5.08 -4.51 -23.89
CA ALA A 539 6.43 -3.96 -24.04
C ALA A 539 6.71 -2.82 -23.08
N ARG A 540 5.71 -1.99 -22.76
CA ARG A 540 5.90 -0.88 -21.81
C ARG A 540 6.07 -1.40 -20.38
N ASN A 541 6.63 -0.55 -19.53
CA ASN A 541 6.81 -0.87 -18.11
C ASN A 541 5.46 -0.97 -17.38
N SER A 542 5.39 -1.84 -16.36
CA SER A 542 4.23 -1.95 -15.46
C SER A 542 4.15 -0.75 -14.52
N GLY A 543 2.95 -0.43 -14.00
CA GLY A 543 2.77 0.57 -12.95
C GLY A 543 3.46 0.19 -11.61
N ALA A 544 3.76 -1.10 -11.42
CA ALA A 544 4.43 -1.63 -10.23
C ALA A 544 5.97 -1.62 -10.32
N ASP A 545 6.53 -1.35 -11.49
CA ASP A 545 7.96 -1.43 -11.77
C ASP A 545 8.59 -0.01 -11.85
N PRO A 546 9.66 0.30 -11.11
CA PRO A 546 10.23 1.66 -11.06
C PRO A 546 10.99 2.07 -12.33
N THR A 547 11.69 1.14 -12.97
CA THR A 547 12.65 1.45 -14.03
C THR A 547 12.69 0.36 -15.11
N LYS A 548 11.80 0.44 -16.12
CA LYS A 548 11.98 -0.33 -17.35
C LYS A 548 11.73 0.50 -18.61
N LYS A 549 12.59 0.31 -19.61
CA LYS A 549 12.38 0.76 -20.98
C LYS A 549 11.37 -0.15 -21.67
N MET A 550 10.94 0.22 -22.88
CA MET A 550 10.19 -0.70 -23.72
C MET A 550 11.02 -1.96 -24.03
N ASP A 551 10.38 -3.12 -23.93
CA ASP A 551 11.02 -4.42 -23.94
C ASP A 551 10.11 -5.47 -24.58
N SER A 552 10.28 -5.70 -25.88
CA SER A 552 9.51 -6.71 -26.62
C SER A 552 9.96 -8.14 -26.34
N SER A 553 11.08 -8.35 -25.63
CA SER A 553 11.63 -9.68 -25.39
C SER A 553 10.71 -10.57 -24.53
N ARG A 554 9.75 -9.93 -23.87
CA ARG A 554 8.67 -10.52 -23.06
C ARG A 554 7.59 -11.21 -23.86
N TYR A 555 7.53 -10.97 -25.17
CA TYR A 555 6.56 -11.64 -26.02
C TYR A 555 6.96 -13.10 -26.17
N ASN A 556 6.25 -13.95 -25.43
CA ASN A 556 6.46 -15.37 -25.34
C ASN A 556 5.11 -16.10 -25.53
N ASN A 557 5.14 -17.42 -25.47
CA ASN A 557 3.92 -18.21 -25.67
C ASN A 557 2.83 -17.91 -24.63
N GLN A 558 3.17 -17.55 -23.39
CA GLN A 558 2.19 -17.17 -22.37
C GLN A 558 1.45 -15.87 -22.73
N TRP A 559 2.20 -14.87 -23.20
CA TRP A 559 1.65 -13.62 -23.74
C TRP A 559 0.71 -13.88 -24.92
N ALA A 560 1.16 -14.67 -25.89
CA ALA A 560 0.37 -15.01 -27.07
C ALA A 560 -0.89 -15.81 -26.73
N ASN A 561 -0.76 -16.79 -25.83
CA ASN A 561 -1.86 -17.63 -25.37
C ASN A 561 -2.94 -16.81 -24.63
N ALA A 562 -2.56 -15.88 -23.75
CA ALA A 562 -3.51 -15.02 -23.05
C ALA A 562 -4.39 -14.20 -24.00
N PHE A 563 -3.80 -13.61 -25.04
CA PHE A 563 -4.56 -12.85 -26.04
C PHE A 563 -5.33 -13.75 -27.02
N GLY A 564 -4.72 -14.85 -27.46
CA GLY A 564 -5.30 -15.76 -28.42
C GLY A 564 -6.51 -16.52 -27.89
N LEU A 565 -6.49 -16.93 -26.61
CA LEU A 565 -7.63 -17.59 -25.97
C LEU A 565 -8.86 -16.69 -25.90
N GLN A 566 -8.71 -15.40 -25.55
CA GLN A 566 -9.86 -14.50 -25.54
C GLN A 566 -10.39 -14.17 -26.95
N MET A 567 -9.54 -14.16 -27.98
CA MET A 567 -9.99 -14.01 -29.37
C MET A 567 -10.82 -15.20 -29.85
N ARG A 568 -10.52 -16.40 -29.35
CA ARG A 568 -11.23 -17.65 -29.68
C ARG A 568 -12.43 -17.92 -28.77
N ASP A 569 -12.66 -17.07 -27.78
CA ASP A 569 -13.78 -17.22 -26.86
C ASP A 569 -15.12 -17.07 -27.61
N ALA A 570 -15.91 -18.14 -27.61
CA ALA A 570 -17.18 -18.21 -28.32
C ALA A 570 -18.31 -17.41 -27.64
N GLN A 571 -18.09 -16.92 -26.41
CA GLN A 571 -19.08 -16.12 -25.70
C GLN A 571 -19.33 -14.78 -26.38
N TYR A 572 -20.61 -14.42 -26.50
CA TYR A 572 -21.08 -13.17 -27.10
C TYR A 572 -21.99 -12.40 -26.13
N GLU A 573 -21.45 -12.05 -24.97
CA GLU A 573 -22.12 -11.15 -24.03
C GLU A 573 -21.65 -9.71 -24.25
N HIS A 574 -22.58 -8.75 -24.26
CA HIS A 574 -22.27 -7.33 -24.38
C HIS A 574 -22.20 -6.64 -23.03
N ASN A 575 -21.28 -5.71 -22.91
CA ASN A 575 -21.12 -4.81 -21.77
C ASN A 575 -22.14 -3.68 -21.81
N LYS A 576 -23.43 -4.06 -21.75
CA LYS A 576 -24.57 -3.17 -21.98
C LYS A 576 -24.54 -1.93 -21.08
N TRP A 577 -24.19 -2.07 -19.80
CA TRP A 577 -24.19 -0.94 -18.86
C TRP A 577 -23.14 0.14 -19.17
N VAL A 578 -22.02 -0.21 -19.81
CA VAL A 578 -21.07 0.79 -20.30
C VAL A 578 -21.67 1.54 -21.50
N LEU A 579 -22.34 0.82 -22.41
CA LEU A 579 -22.97 1.41 -23.60
C LEU A 579 -24.15 2.33 -23.24
N ASP A 580 -24.98 1.94 -22.28
CA ASP A 580 -26.10 2.73 -21.80
C ASP A 580 -25.65 4.08 -21.18
N ARG A 581 -24.35 4.20 -20.83
CA ARG A 581 -23.71 5.43 -20.30
C ARG A 581 -22.89 6.19 -21.33
N ALA A 582 -22.86 5.75 -22.59
CA ALA A 582 -22.04 6.36 -23.64
C ALA A 582 -22.40 7.84 -23.84
N THR A 583 -23.70 8.17 -23.85
CA THR A 583 -24.16 9.56 -24.07
C THR A 583 -23.60 10.53 -23.02
N GLN A 584 -23.66 10.19 -21.73
CA GLN A 584 -23.13 11.04 -20.65
C GLN A 584 -21.60 11.08 -20.68
N THR A 585 -20.96 9.95 -21.00
CA THR A 585 -19.51 9.86 -21.14
C THR A 585 -19.01 10.76 -22.26
N HIS A 586 -19.64 10.71 -23.44
CA HIS A 586 -19.30 11.55 -24.59
C HIS A 586 -19.51 13.03 -24.29
N LYS A 587 -20.55 13.38 -23.54
CA LYS A 587 -20.78 14.78 -23.11
C LYS A 587 -19.65 15.29 -22.23
N GLU A 588 -19.23 14.54 -21.21
CA GLU A 588 -18.09 14.92 -20.36
C GLU A 588 -16.78 14.96 -21.16
N LEU A 589 -16.55 13.99 -22.04
CA LEU A 589 -15.34 13.92 -22.86
C LEU A 589 -15.26 15.09 -23.85
N ALA A 590 -16.37 15.44 -24.50
CA ALA A 590 -16.47 16.62 -25.35
C ALA A 590 -16.21 17.92 -24.56
N ALA A 591 -16.73 18.03 -23.34
CA ALA A 591 -16.48 19.19 -22.47
C ALA A 591 -14.99 19.32 -22.09
N LEU A 592 -14.29 18.21 -21.84
CA LEU A 592 -12.84 18.21 -21.61
C LEU A 592 -12.06 18.62 -22.87
N ARG A 593 -12.42 18.05 -24.02
CA ARG A 593 -11.78 18.34 -25.32
C ARG A 593 -12.09 19.74 -25.87
N ALA A 594 -13.17 20.37 -25.44
CA ALA A 594 -13.46 21.77 -25.76
C ALA A 594 -12.40 22.72 -25.18
N MET A 595 -11.67 22.31 -24.14
CA MET A 595 -10.61 23.11 -23.53
C MET A 595 -9.33 23.05 -24.39
N PRO A 596 -8.87 24.17 -24.98
CA PRO A 596 -7.76 24.14 -25.94
C PRO A 596 -6.47 23.54 -25.39
N SER A 597 -6.15 23.79 -24.11
CA SER A 597 -4.93 23.27 -23.49
C SER A 597 -4.95 21.76 -23.28
N LEU A 598 -6.11 21.18 -22.92
CA LEU A 598 -6.27 19.72 -22.81
C LEU A 598 -6.27 19.06 -24.18
N ARG A 599 -6.97 19.64 -25.16
CA ARG A 599 -6.97 19.14 -26.54
C ARG A 599 -5.57 19.09 -27.13
N LYS A 600 -4.79 20.17 -26.95
CA LYS A 600 -3.39 20.23 -27.39
C LYS A 600 -2.53 19.17 -26.68
N ALA A 601 -2.72 18.98 -25.37
CA ALA A 601 -2.00 17.95 -24.62
C ALA A 601 -2.36 16.53 -25.11
N GLU A 602 -3.64 16.24 -25.34
CA GLU A 602 -4.11 14.95 -25.88
C GLU A 602 -3.52 14.68 -27.27
N ASN A 603 -3.51 15.67 -28.16
CA ASN A 603 -2.89 15.56 -29.48
C ASN A 603 -1.38 15.22 -29.39
N GLN A 604 -0.66 15.84 -28.46
CA GLN A 604 0.75 15.51 -28.24
C GLN A 604 0.96 14.09 -27.71
N VAL A 605 0.05 13.59 -26.86
CA VAL A 605 0.07 12.19 -26.42
C VAL A 605 -0.18 11.26 -27.59
N ARG A 606 -1.20 11.53 -28.43
CA ARG A 606 -1.51 10.72 -29.63
C ARG A 606 -0.31 10.61 -30.57
N GLN A 607 0.37 11.71 -30.85
CA GLN A 607 1.58 11.72 -31.68
C GLN A 607 2.72 10.87 -31.11
N VAL A 608 2.93 10.93 -29.79
CA VAL A 608 3.99 10.15 -29.14
C VAL A 608 3.62 8.67 -29.07
N VAL A 609 2.38 8.33 -28.72
CA VAL A 609 1.90 6.94 -28.70
C VAL A 609 2.02 6.32 -30.09
N GLU A 610 1.62 7.04 -31.15
CA GLU A 610 1.83 6.61 -32.54
C GLU A 610 3.30 6.31 -32.83
N SER A 611 4.21 7.21 -32.45
CA SER A 611 5.65 7.01 -32.64
C SER A 611 6.17 5.77 -31.90
N LEU A 612 5.75 5.58 -30.64
CA LEU A 612 6.13 4.42 -29.82
C LEU A 612 5.59 3.10 -30.42
N LEU A 613 4.38 3.12 -30.98
CA LEU A 613 3.80 1.95 -31.66
C LEU A 613 4.59 1.58 -32.92
N TYR A 614 5.01 2.56 -33.72
CA TYR A 614 5.87 2.29 -34.88
C TYR A 614 7.27 1.77 -34.49
N GLU A 615 7.83 2.26 -33.39
CA GLU A 615 9.14 1.80 -32.88
C GLU A 615 9.13 0.33 -32.42
N LEU A 616 7.96 -0.23 -32.06
CA LEU A 616 7.84 -1.65 -31.68
C LEU A 616 8.10 -2.59 -32.83
N ARG A 617 7.69 -2.21 -34.04
CA ARG A 617 7.77 -3.08 -35.23
C ARG A 617 9.18 -3.57 -35.53
N PRO A 618 10.23 -2.72 -35.64
CA PRO A 618 11.59 -3.19 -35.85
C PRO A 618 12.13 -4.00 -34.65
N GLN A 619 11.69 -3.73 -33.42
CA GLN A 619 12.11 -4.47 -32.23
C GLN A 619 11.60 -5.91 -32.26
N ILE A 620 10.30 -6.10 -32.53
CA ILE A 620 9.67 -7.42 -32.70
C ILE A 620 10.39 -8.24 -33.77
N LYS A 621 10.72 -7.64 -34.90
CA LYS A 621 11.46 -8.30 -35.99
C LYS A 621 12.87 -8.69 -35.56
N LYS A 622 13.60 -7.77 -34.91
CA LYS A 622 14.97 -8.02 -34.44
C LYS A 622 15.04 -9.16 -33.42
N GLU A 623 14.03 -9.30 -32.57
CA GLU A 623 13.99 -10.33 -31.53
C GLU A 623 13.43 -11.67 -31.99
N ASN A 624 13.02 -11.76 -33.26
CA ASN A 624 12.48 -12.96 -33.89
C ASN A 624 11.35 -13.62 -33.09
N ILE A 625 10.37 -12.80 -32.66
CA ILE A 625 9.29 -13.21 -31.76
C ILE A 625 8.44 -14.36 -32.32
N VAL A 626 8.34 -14.49 -33.65
CA VAL A 626 7.61 -15.59 -34.31
C VAL A 626 8.12 -16.97 -33.89
N ASP A 627 9.42 -17.10 -33.59
CA ASP A 627 10.03 -18.36 -33.14
C ASP A 627 9.84 -18.62 -31.63
N LYS A 628 9.34 -17.63 -30.88
CA LYS A 628 9.11 -17.70 -29.42
C LYS A 628 7.66 -18.03 -29.06
N ILE A 629 6.77 -18.12 -30.06
CA ILE A 629 5.34 -18.35 -29.89
C ILE A 629 4.90 -19.53 -30.75
N ASP A 630 3.90 -20.28 -30.28
CA ASP A 630 3.40 -21.43 -31.02
C ASP A 630 2.82 -21.00 -32.39
N PRO A 631 2.93 -21.85 -33.44
CA PRO A 631 2.42 -21.54 -34.77
C PRO A 631 0.96 -21.09 -34.83
N GLN A 632 0.13 -21.62 -33.92
CA GLN A 632 -1.28 -21.27 -33.83
C GLN A 632 -1.54 -19.80 -33.42
N TRP A 633 -0.54 -19.11 -32.89
CA TRP A 633 -0.60 -17.71 -32.46
C TRP A 633 0.11 -16.75 -33.42
N HIS A 634 0.67 -17.24 -34.54
CA HIS A 634 1.38 -16.41 -35.52
C HIS A 634 0.49 -15.32 -36.13
N PHE A 635 -0.83 -15.51 -36.16
CA PHE A 635 -1.78 -14.49 -36.60
C PHE A 635 -1.65 -13.18 -35.81
N ILE A 636 -1.26 -13.24 -34.52
CA ILE A 636 -1.11 -12.04 -33.69
C ILE A 636 -0.08 -11.08 -34.29
N LEU A 637 1.03 -11.61 -34.82
CA LEU A 637 2.07 -10.81 -35.46
C LEU A 637 1.70 -10.41 -36.90
N GLN A 638 0.95 -11.24 -37.60
CA GLN A 638 0.51 -10.98 -38.98
C GLN A 638 -0.52 -9.84 -39.02
N ASP A 639 -1.53 -9.91 -38.16
CA ASP A 639 -2.62 -8.94 -38.11
C ASP A 639 -2.21 -7.63 -37.41
N LEU A 640 -1.20 -7.67 -36.52
CA LEU A 640 -0.58 -6.46 -35.97
C LEU A 640 -0.10 -5.50 -37.08
N GLU A 641 0.41 -6.03 -38.19
CA GLU A 641 0.87 -5.23 -39.33
C GLU A 641 -0.29 -4.53 -40.07
N LEU A 642 -1.52 -5.01 -39.90
CA LEU A 642 -2.73 -4.35 -40.38
C LEU A 642 -3.18 -3.26 -39.40
N GLU A 643 -3.19 -3.56 -38.10
CA GLU A 643 -3.61 -2.60 -37.07
C GLU A 643 -2.67 -1.39 -36.92
N LEU A 644 -1.39 -1.55 -37.26
CA LEU A 644 -0.39 -0.46 -37.22
C LEU A 644 -0.41 0.45 -38.45
N ARG A 645 -1.35 0.28 -39.39
CA ARG A 645 -1.47 1.17 -40.57
C ARG A 645 -2.15 2.49 -40.23
N GLY A 646 -1.96 3.50 -41.08
CA GLY A 646 -2.57 4.81 -40.89
C GLY A 646 -1.94 5.57 -39.72
N HIS A 647 -2.62 6.61 -39.25
CA HIS A 647 -2.17 7.49 -38.16
C HIS A 647 -3.28 7.60 -37.12
N ILE A 648 -2.97 8.04 -35.90
CA ILE A 648 -3.97 8.38 -34.89
C ILE A 648 -4.48 9.80 -35.17
N PRO A 649 -5.77 9.99 -35.53
CA PRO A 649 -6.35 11.29 -35.83
C PRO A 649 -6.14 12.27 -34.69
N GLN A 650 -5.82 13.51 -35.05
CA GLN A 650 -5.70 14.61 -34.11
C GLN A 650 -7.05 15.31 -34.00
N HIS A 651 -7.38 15.81 -32.81
CA HIS A 651 -8.59 16.62 -32.61
C HIS A 651 -8.43 17.98 -33.30
N SER A 652 -9.45 18.40 -34.05
CA SER A 652 -9.51 19.71 -34.73
C SER A 652 -9.56 20.87 -33.75
N GLU A 653 -9.16 22.07 -34.20
CA GLU A 653 -9.40 23.30 -33.45
C GLU A 653 -10.83 23.82 -33.59
N GLU A 654 -11.51 23.43 -34.68
CA GLU A 654 -12.91 23.72 -35.00
C GLU A 654 -13.88 22.77 -34.31
#